data_AF-A9VBR8-F1
#
_entry.id   AF-A9VBR8-F1
#
_cell.length_a   1.000
_cell.length_b   1.000
_cell.length_c   1.000
_cell.angle_alpha   90.00
_cell.angle_beta   90.00
_cell.angle_gamma   90.00
#
_symmetry.space_group_name_H-M   'P 1'
#
loop_
_entity.id
_entity.type
_entity.pdbx_description
1 polymer ?
#
loop_
_entity_poly.entity_id
_entity_poly.type
_entity_poly.pdbx_seq_one_letter_code
_entity_poly.pdbx_strand_id
1 'polypeptide(L)'
;MAEALMSLPEPSEVDGTMTPDLAQRASATYESHADRFRLPAHRNYDKQYSNLYFSRYMTLRKSVIARAKSKWQLDQPGAPPLADNILGLAAMRGKPCVVVGTVYKDMKLKPNILDEFNARENYEAPPPERSKYFADDDVIILEDQTGRTVLSGAGLPVGELVSGVVMAAKGVENDKGEFEVNECCFCDMGPQAARQVPTQQRYLCLASGFNIDAQAKNLFALELFVDLITGQLGSPEQQQQMARVARVLLAGNLIRATTGEQDEVAQYKRRNMEPETVVHVKELDFILTQLCSTVPVDMMPGDHDPANKIVPQQPLHKCMFPTATKYGSLRGVTNPTDFVLDGVHILGTSGQNIDDVYRFTESEDRLELLERILRWGHLFPTAPDTLCVYPYTTEHKDPFAIGDCPHVFFAGNQPEFATKECSGPDGQKVRLVCVPDFSKTATAVLLDLHTLEATPLCFSNMVAETAPQAMDQAAERMAEAEAEAAWLVLAVDVGTTSVRTALVDPTGHILDRAVQEVQVHQPGPELAMQSSAEIWRACCSTTQALLQRTATSPDQVRAIAFDATCSMVVEAGDVTQGPRLSVDPTNTFAAAEIGDVPDVLMWMDHRASEEAQAINSTKHKVLRFVGGGVSLEMQMPKLCWLQTHLPDVYSQATGFFDLPDWLSFRATDNGARSRCSVICKWNYVDGCPGHDGWHTGYLNDIGLKDLAQSQQRIGTDVREPGSAVGTLTARAARELGLTTNCVVASSLIDAHAGMMGCLAASLLPNQPITERLCLIAGTSACHLALHPDLAFVPGVWGPYHGVVLPDYWLVEGGQSAAGAALDRVLALHAGADHWHKQAAREGRHVTEIMNEALQRLQQSEKASHLYELIADIHVVPDFHGNRSPLADPKLKGVIVGLSLTSELATECLLLYLATLTGLALGTRQILEAMRDNGYIIREICVCGGLSQNKLYLQLHADATGCRVRLPREADAVLVGTAVMGAVAAGGIRARHYNCDQVP
;
A
#
# COMPACT_ATOMS: atom_id res chain seq x y z
N MET A 1 17.83 -24.21 -35.18
CA MET A 1 16.91 -23.37 -35.97
C MET A 1 16.42 -22.25 -35.08
N ALA A 2 17.31 -21.30 -34.84
CA ALA A 2 16.98 -19.93 -34.44
C ALA A 2 16.75 -19.15 -35.75
N GLU A 3 15.94 -18.07 -35.70
CA GLU A 3 15.44 -17.25 -36.82
C GLU A 3 14.18 -17.76 -37.54
N ALA A 4 13.00 -17.58 -36.91
CA ALA A 4 11.71 -17.56 -37.62
C ALA A 4 10.55 -16.87 -36.84
N LEU A 5 10.85 -15.97 -35.89
CA LEU A 5 9.82 -15.35 -35.01
C LEU A 5 9.88 -13.81 -34.98
N MET A 6 10.34 -13.16 -36.04
CA MET A 6 10.21 -11.71 -36.21
C MET A 6 9.78 -11.36 -37.62
N SER A 7 8.46 -11.30 -37.84
CA SER A 7 7.85 -10.47 -38.88
C SER A 7 6.36 -10.32 -38.59
N LEU A 8 6.01 -9.37 -37.72
CA LEU A 8 4.64 -8.86 -37.68
C LEU A 8 4.47 -7.91 -38.88
N PRO A 9 3.44 -8.06 -39.72
CA PRO A 9 3.18 -7.14 -40.81
C PRO A 9 2.64 -5.81 -40.27
N GLU A 10 3.01 -4.71 -40.94
CA GLU A 10 2.48 -3.37 -40.66
C GLU A 10 0.95 -3.33 -40.81
N PRO A 11 0.22 -2.62 -39.94
CA PRO A 11 -1.21 -2.46 -40.10
C PRO A 11 -1.49 -1.40 -41.18
N SER A 12 -1.97 -1.87 -42.33
CA SER A 12 -2.63 -1.04 -43.34
C SER A 12 -3.96 -0.52 -42.79
N GLU A 13 -4.16 0.78 -42.95
CA GLU A 13 -5.38 1.59 -42.85
C GLU A 13 -6.69 0.82 -42.59
N VAL A 14 -7.24 0.99 -41.39
CA VAL A 14 -8.65 0.76 -41.09
C VAL A 14 -9.20 2.03 -40.45
N ASP A 15 -10.20 2.60 -41.11
CA ASP A 15 -10.92 3.83 -40.76
C ASP A 15 -11.49 3.83 -39.33
N GLY A 16 -11.25 4.93 -38.61
CA GLY A 16 -12.33 5.61 -37.89
C GLY A 16 -12.74 5.13 -36.50
N THR A 17 -11.80 4.76 -35.62
CA THR A 17 -12.04 4.74 -34.16
C THR A 17 -10.93 5.51 -33.45
N MET A 18 -11.28 6.55 -32.67
CA MET A 18 -10.30 7.33 -31.91
C MET A 18 -9.57 6.45 -30.89
N THR A 19 -8.38 6.00 -31.25
CA THR A 19 -7.36 5.57 -30.29
C THR A 19 -6.98 6.77 -29.44
N PRO A 20 -6.98 6.70 -28.09
CA PRO A 20 -6.40 7.76 -27.29
C PRO A 20 -4.92 7.88 -27.67
N ASP A 21 -4.51 9.08 -28.09
CA ASP A 21 -3.17 9.37 -28.59
C ASP A 21 -2.17 9.20 -27.43
N LEU A 22 -1.53 8.04 -27.35
CA LEU A 22 -0.59 7.71 -26.26
C LEU A 22 0.67 8.56 -26.42
N ALA A 23 0.90 9.49 -25.49
CA ALA A 23 2.06 10.37 -25.51
C ALA A 23 3.38 9.56 -25.42
N GLN A 24 4.29 9.79 -26.37
CA GLN A 24 5.58 9.12 -26.40
C GLN A 24 6.58 9.77 -25.43
N ARG A 25 7.31 8.96 -24.67
CA ARG A 25 8.38 9.43 -23.76
C ARG A 25 9.52 10.11 -24.50
N ALA A 26 9.94 11.27 -24.01
CA ALA A 26 11.16 11.92 -24.44
C ALA A 26 12.39 11.09 -24.05
N SER A 27 13.37 11.03 -24.95
CA SER A 27 14.69 10.45 -24.69
C SER A 27 15.75 11.55 -24.68
N ALA A 28 16.82 11.34 -23.92
CA ALA A 28 17.94 12.26 -23.80
C ALA A 28 19.27 11.49 -23.80
N THR A 29 20.33 12.11 -24.32
CA THR A 29 21.69 11.52 -24.27
C THR A 29 22.22 11.57 -22.85
N TYR A 30 22.91 10.52 -22.40
CA TYR A 30 23.47 10.44 -21.06
C TYR A 30 24.92 9.99 -21.12
N GLU A 31 25.79 10.72 -20.43
CA GLU A 31 27.21 10.39 -20.24
C GLU A 31 27.55 10.46 -18.76
N SER A 32 28.07 9.38 -18.18
CA SER A 32 28.45 9.36 -16.76
C SER A 32 29.90 9.81 -16.59
N HIS A 33 30.15 10.72 -15.65
CA HIS A 33 31.47 11.11 -15.16
C HIS A 33 31.72 10.61 -13.74
N ALA A 34 30.78 9.85 -13.17
CA ALA A 34 30.80 9.35 -11.81
C ALA A 34 31.83 8.24 -11.54
N ASP A 35 32.51 7.73 -12.58
CA ASP A 35 33.56 6.72 -12.42
C ASP A 35 34.73 7.22 -11.56
N ARG A 36 34.94 8.54 -11.45
CA ARG A 36 35.90 9.14 -10.51
C ARG A 36 35.58 8.88 -9.04
N PHE A 37 34.35 8.48 -8.72
CA PHE A 37 33.90 8.14 -7.37
C PHE A 37 33.82 6.63 -7.12
N ARG A 38 34.20 5.79 -8.09
CA ARG A 38 34.24 4.34 -7.89
C ARG A 38 35.48 3.96 -7.09
N LEU A 39 35.27 3.15 -6.05
CA LEU A 39 36.37 2.60 -5.27
C LEU A 39 37.13 1.52 -6.06
N PRO A 40 38.45 1.39 -5.88
CA PRO A 40 39.23 0.33 -6.50
C PRO A 40 38.76 -1.05 -6.01
N ALA A 41 38.93 -2.07 -6.87
CA ALA A 41 38.53 -3.45 -6.56
C ALA A 41 39.23 -4.02 -5.32
N HIS A 42 40.50 -3.65 -5.11
CA HIS A 42 41.25 -3.97 -3.90
C HIS A 42 41.30 -2.74 -2.99
N ARG A 43 40.47 -2.74 -1.95
CA ARG A 43 40.42 -1.68 -0.95
C ARG A 43 41.57 -1.84 0.05
N ASN A 44 42.34 -0.77 0.24
CA ASN A 44 43.40 -0.68 1.25
C ASN A 44 43.01 0.33 2.33
N TYR A 45 43.15 -0.05 3.61
CA TYR A 45 42.86 0.78 4.79
C TYR A 45 44.08 0.96 5.71
N ASP A 46 45.27 0.51 5.30
CA ASP A 46 46.51 0.57 6.08
C ASP A 46 47.12 1.98 6.14
N LYS A 47 46.54 2.94 5.41
CA LYS A 47 47.07 4.30 5.26
C LYS A 47 46.32 5.28 6.16
N GLN A 48 47.07 6.21 6.75
CA GLN A 48 46.50 7.28 7.57
C GLN A 48 45.79 8.36 6.73
N TYR A 49 44.72 8.93 7.28
CA TYR A 49 43.87 9.96 6.68
C TYR A 49 44.57 11.31 6.42
N SER A 50 45.72 11.57 7.04
CA SER A 50 46.52 12.78 6.80
C SER A 50 46.93 12.96 5.34
N ASN A 51 47.07 11.86 4.59
CA ASN A 51 47.37 11.88 3.16
C ASN A 51 46.24 12.51 2.32
N LEU A 52 44.99 12.44 2.79
CA LEU A 52 43.84 13.01 2.08
C LEU A 52 43.87 14.54 2.10
N TYR A 53 44.09 15.16 3.26
CA TYR A 53 44.24 16.62 3.37
C TYR A 53 45.41 17.13 2.53
N PHE A 54 46.50 16.37 2.48
CA PHE A 54 47.63 16.67 1.62
C PHE A 54 47.27 16.61 0.13
N SER A 55 46.59 15.54 -0.32
CA SER A 55 46.13 15.39 -1.70
C SER A 55 45.16 16.51 -2.11
N ARG A 56 44.22 16.86 -1.22
CA ARG A 56 43.30 17.99 -1.39
C ARG A 56 44.04 19.30 -1.57
N TYR A 57 44.95 19.61 -0.65
CA TYR A 57 45.77 20.81 -0.70
C TYR A 57 46.51 20.90 -2.02
N MET A 58 47.21 19.83 -2.43
CA MET A 58 47.94 19.82 -3.71
C MET A 58 47.03 19.97 -4.93
N THR A 59 45.80 19.46 -4.87
CA THR A 59 44.82 19.55 -5.96
C THR A 59 44.27 20.98 -6.10
N LEU A 60 43.89 21.63 -5.00
CA LEU A 60 43.23 22.95 -5.02
C LEU A 60 44.19 24.14 -4.94
N ARG A 61 45.41 23.95 -4.40
CA ARG A 61 46.39 25.03 -4.18
C ARG A 61 46.65 25.86 -5.43
N LYS A 62 46.76 25.23 -6.61
CA LYS A 62 47.04 25.95 -7.86
C LYS A 62 45.92 26.94 -8.21
N SER A 63 44.68 26.51 -8.09
CA SER A 63 43.50 27.33 -8.36
C SER A 63 43.36 28.46 -7.32
N VAL A 64 43.54 28.14 -6.04
CA VAL A 64 43.51 29.14 -4.96
C VAL A 64 44.60 30.21 -5.15
N ILE A 65 45.83 29.83 -5.52
CA ILE A 65 46.90 30.78 -5.83
C ILE A 65 46.54 31.64 -7.05
N ALA A 66 45.98 31.04 -8.11
CA ALA A 66 45.57 31.78 -9.30
C ALA A 66 44.50 32.84 -8.97
N ARG A 67 43.50 32.47 -8.15
CA ARG A 67 42.48 33.41 -7.65
C ARG A 67 43.08 34.49 -6.76
N ALA A 68 43.98 34.14 -5.84
CA ALA A 68 44.67 35.11 -4.98
C ALA A 68 45.51 36.10 -5.79
N LYS A 69 46.25 35.62 -6.80
CA LYS A 69 47.00 36.45 -7.75
C LYS A 69 46.10 37.44 -8.47
N SER A 70 44.95 36.98 -8.96
CA SER A 70 43.97 37.83 -9.63
C SER A 70 43.31 38.84 -8.67
N LYS A 71 42.86 38.38 -7.50
CA LYS A 71 42.14 39.20 -6.50
C LYS A 71 43.02 40.30 -5.91
N TRP A 72 44.27 39.99 -5.60
CA TRP A 72 45.20 40.90 -4.93
C TRP A 72 46.32 41.43 -5.83
N GLN A 73 46.27 41.14 -7.13
CA GLN A 73 47.23 41.61 -8.14
C GLN A 73 48.69 41.30 -7.76
N LEU A 74 48.94 40.10 -7.24
CA LEU A 74 50.22 39.71 -6.61
C LEU A 74 51.43 39.75 -7.56
N ASP A 75 51.20 39.75 -8.88
CA ASP A 75 52.26 39.84 -9.88
C ASP A 75 52.68 41.29 -10.19
N GLN A 76 52.05 42.31 -9.59
CA GLN A 76 52.42 43.71 -9.76
C GLN A 76 53.50 44.19 -8.76
N PRO A 77 54.36 45.16 -9.15
CA PRO A 77 55.34 45.76 -8.24
C PRO A 77 54.66 46.40 -7.01
N GLY A 78 55.10 46.01 -5.81
CA GLY A 78 54.56 46.55 -4.55
C GLY A 78 53.43 45.73 -3.91
N ALA A 79 52.99 44.64 -4.55
CA ALA A 79 52.04 43.71 -3.95
C ALA A 79 52.68 42.90 -2.79
N PRO A 80 51.88 42.43 -1.80
CA PRO A 80 52.39 41.59 -0.72
C PRO A 80 52.95 40.27 -1.27
N PRO A 81 54.12 39.79 -0.79
CA PRO A 81 54.69 38.53 -1.25
C PRO A 81 53.81 37.34 -0.86
N LEU A 82 53.80 36.32 -1.73
CA LEU A 82 53.22 35.00 -1.46
C LEU A 82 54.27 34.14 -0.73
N ALA A 83 53.94 33.64 0.46
CA ALA A 83 54.79 32.71 1.19
C ALA A 83 54.81 31.33 0.49
N ASP A 84 56.00 30.73 0.40
CA ASP A 84 56.17 29.41 -0.21
C ASP A 84 55.47 28.29 0.58
N ASN A 85 55.40 28.46 1.90
CA ASN A 85 54.77 27.55 2.87
C ASN A 85 54.61 28.28 4.21
N ILE A 86 53.95 27.64 5.19
CA ILE A 86 53.68 28.24 6.51
C ILE A 86 54.96 28.54 7.28
N LEU A 87 55.99 27.68 7.25
CA LEU A 87 57.28 28.00 7.89
C LEU A 87 57.95 29.26 7.30
N GLY A 88 57.67 29.56 6.03
CA GLY A 88 58.15 30.76 5.34
C GLY A 88 57.62 32.06 5.93
N LEU A 89 56.54 32.03 6.72
CA LEU A 89 56.01 33.22 7.41
C LEU A 89 57.03 33.86 8.34
N ALA A 90 57.90 33.07 8.99
CA ALA A 90 58.93 33.57 9.89
C ALA A 90 59.91 34.54 9.19
N ALA A 91 60.15 34.37 7.88
CA ALA A 91 60.98 35.28 7.09
C ALA A 91 60.26 36.59 6.71
N MET A 92 58.94 36.65 6.88
CA MET A 92 58.06 37.77 6.51
C MET A 92 57.43 38.46 7.73
N ARG A 93 57.90 38.15 8.94
CA ARG A 93 57.37 38.65 10.20
C ARG A 93 57.19 40.18 10.20
N GLY A 94 56.01 40.64 10.60
CA GLY A 94 55.63 42.05 10.65
C GLY A 94 55.42 42.73 9.29
N LYS A 95 55.44 41.99 8.17
CA LYS A 95 55.13 42.51 6.82
C LYS A 95 53.84 41.90 6.27
N PRO A 96 53.02 42.68 5.53
CA PRO A 96 51.88 42.13 4.82
C PRO A 96 52.32 41.04 3.83
N CYS A 97 51.73 39.86 3.91
CA CYS A 97 52.00 38.74 3.00
C CYS A 97 50.74 37.91 2.76
N VAL A 98 50.84 36.94 1.84
CA VAL A 98 49.79 35.98 1.54
C VAL A 98 50.29 34.58 1.84
N VAL A 99 49.48 33.76 2.50
CA VAL A 99 49.77 32.34 2.77
C VAL A 99 48.61 31.46 2.33
N VAL A 100 48.92 30.24 1.88
CA VAL A 100 47.92 29.27 1.41
C VAL A 100 48.05 27.98 2.19
N GLY A 101 46.95 27.52 2.77
CA GLY A 101 46.89 26.29 3.54
C GLY A 101 45.49 25.69 3.58
N THR A 102 45.37 24.58 4.29
CA THR A 102 44.10 23.94 4.62
C THR A 102 43.64 24.44 5.98
N VAL A 103 42.36 24.74 6.12
CA VAL A 103 41.75 25.15 7.38
C VAL A 103 41.60 23.96 8.31
N TYR A 104 41.97 24.12 9.56
CA TYR A 104 41.57 23.28 10.68
C TYR A 104 40.81 24.17 11.67
N LYS A 105 39.54 23.84 11.95
CA LYS A 105 38.72 24.58 12.91
C LYS A 105 38.68 23.79 14.22
N ASP A 106 39.30 24.35 15.25
CA ASP A 106 39.20 23.82 16.60
C ASP A 106 37.88 24.28 17.23
N MET A 107 36.93 23.36 17.29
CA MET A 107 35.53 23.65 17.66
C MET A 107 35.30 23.32 19.12
N LYS A 108 35.00 24.32 19.94
CA LYS A 108 34.82 24.13 21.39
C LYS A 108 33.61 23.27 21.75
N LEU A 109 32.58 23.33 20.91
CA LEU A 109 31.32 22.62 21.16
C LEU A 109 31.31 21.22 20.53
N LYS A 110 32.29 20.89 19.67
CA LYS A 110 32.37 19.57 19.04
C LYS A 110 32.56 18.49 20.13
N PRO A 111 31.80 17.39 20.11
CA PRO A 111 31.95 16.31 21.08
C PRO A 111 33.36 15.73 21.05
N ASN A 112 33.91 15.50 22.24
CA ASN A 112 35.22 14.88 22.39
C ASN A 112 35.06 13.42 22.83
N ILE A 113 35.58 12.50 22.02
CA ILE A 113 35.52 11.06 22.27
C ILE A 113 36.12 10.68 23.63
N LEU A 114 37.17 11.37 24.07
CA LEU A 114 37.78 11.13 25.38
C LEU A 114 36.86 11.54 26.53
N ASP A 115 36.11 12.64 26.36
CA ASP A 115 35.15 13.11 27.36
C ASP A 115 33.92 12.21 27.41
N GLU A 116 33.44 11.72 26.26
CA GLU A 116 32.37 10.72 26.19
C GLU A 116 32.79 9.37 26.81
N PHE A 117 34.03 8.93 26.56
CA PHE A 117 34.58 7.71 27.16
C PHE A 117 34.66 7.85 28.68
N ASN A 118 35.16 8.99 29.18
CA ASN A 118 35.22 9.29 30.61
C ASN A 118 33.82 9.37 31.24
N ALA A 119 32.84 9.99 30.58
CA ALA A 119 31.45 10.05 31.04
C ALA A 119 30.81 8.66 31.12
N ARG A 120 31.07 7.79 30.13
CA ARG A 120 30.60 6.38 30.13
C ARG A 120 31.23 5.56 31.25
N GLU A 121 32.53 5.70 31.51
CA GLU A 121 33.20 5.03 32.64
C GLU A 121 32.68 5.52 34.00
N ASN A 122 32.31 6.80 34.09
CA ASN A 122 31.80 7.43 35.32
C ASN A 122 30.26 7.31 35.49
N TYR A 123 29.55 6.59 34.61
CA TYR A 123 28.08 6.49 34.60
C TYR A 123 27.36 7.85 34.56
N GLU A 124 27.99 8.87 33.96
CA GLU A 124 27.36 10.16 33.73
C GLU A 124 26.47 10.08 32.49
N ALA A 125 25.32 10.76 32.54
CA ALA A 125 24.45 10.85 31.38
C ALA A 125 25.21 11.60 30.26
N PRO A 126 25.24 11.09 29.02
CA PRO A 126 25.87 11.80 27.92
C PRO A 126 25.22 13.18 27.74
N PRO A 127 26.00 14.21 27.38
CA PRO A 127 25.45 15.53 27.12
C PRO A 127 24.42 15.45 25.98
N PRO A 128 23.35 16.27 26.02
CA PRO A 128 22.32 16.26 24.99
C PRO A 128 22.90 16.62 23.62
N GLU A 129 22.43 15.93 22.57
CA GLU A 129 22.82 16.23 21.19
C GLU A 129 22.45 17.67 20.80
N ARG A 130 23.35 18.33 20.08
CA ARG A 130 23.18 19.70 19.61
C ARG A 130 22.92 19.72 18.11
N SER A 131 22.05 20.60 17.66
CA SER A 131 21.83 20.84 16.23
C SER A 131 23.00 21.55 15.54
N LYS A 132 23.78 22.32 16.32
CA LYS A 132 24.95 23.09 15.88
C LYS A 132 26.11 22.94 16.89
N TYR A 133 27.33 22.90 16.38
CA TYR A 133 28.58 22.74 17.14
C TYR A 133 29.59 23.87 16.92
N PHE A 134 29.14 24.99 16.35
CA PHE A 134 29.94 26.20 16.14
C PHE A 134 29.86 27.16 17.34
N ALA A 135 30.97 27.85 17.64
CA ALA A 135 31.01 29.01 18.53
C ALA A 135 31.81 30.17 17.91
N ASP A 136 31.40 31.41 18.18
CA ASP A 136 32.06 32.64 17.67
C ASP A 136 33.54 32.73 18.02
N ASP A 137 33.97 32.04 19.09
CA ASP A 137 35.32 32.01 19.60
C ASP A 137 36.06 30.69 19.31
N ASP A 138 35.59 29.92 18.32
CA ASP A 138 36.31 28.80 17.73
C ASP A 138 37.64 29.26 17.12
N VAL A 139 38.67 28.43 17.22
CA VAL A 139 40.02 28.79 16.77
C VAL A 139 40.25 28.26 15.37
N ILE A 140 40.53 29.16 14.42
CA ILE A 140 40.89 28.79 13.05
C ILE A 140 42.41 28.66 12.95
N ILE A 141 42.86 27.51 12.48
CA ILE A 141 44.27 27.21 12.23
C ILE A 141 44.43 26.96 10.74
N LEU A 142 45.44 27.58 10.14
CA LEU A 142 45.84 27.26 8.78
C LEU A 142 47.02 26.28 8.84
N GLU A 143 46.94 25.20 8.07
CA GLU A 143 47.94 24.14 8.06
C GLU A 143 48.43 23.76 6.66
N ASP A 144 49.69 23.35 6.57
CA ASP A 144 50.30 22.75 5.40
C ASP A 144 51.33 21.68 5.84
N GLN A 145 52.05 21.11 4.88
CA GLN A 145 53.07 20.08 5.13
C GLN A 145 54.27 20.56 5.99
N THR A 146 54.41 21.87 6.23
CA THR A 146 55.54 22.47 6.94
C THR A 146 55.18 22.92 8.35
N GLY A 147 53.93 23.26 8.62
CA GLY A 147 53.52 23.69 9.96
C GLY A 147 52.06 24.14 10.06
N ARG A 148 51.76 24.80 11.19
CA ARG A 148 50.45 25.36 11.53
C ARG A 148 50.60 26.80 12.00
N THR A 149 49.65 27.66 11.66
CA THR A 149 49.56 29.04 12.19
C THR A 149 48.12 29.33 12.59
N VAL A 150 47.93 29.94 13.77
CA VAL A 150 46.60 30.36 14.24
C VAL A 150 46.21 31.65 13.50
N LEU A 151 44.99 31.70 12.98
CA LEU A 151 44.45 32.87 12.31
C LEU A 151 43.65 33.71 13.29
N SER A 152 43.79 35.03 13.20
CA SER A 152 42.97 36.00 13.93
C SER A 152 42.65 37.21 13.03
N GLY A 153 41.95 38.22 13.53
CA GLY A 153 41.63 39.45 12.79
C GLY A 153 40.21 39.51 12.23
N ALA A 154 39.72 40.74 11.98
CA ALA A 154 38.33 40.99 11.58
C ALA A 154 37.98 40.52 10.17
N GLY A 155 38.98 40.23 9.33
CA GLY A 155 38.79 39.70 7.98
C GLY A 155 38.57 38.18 7.90
N LEU A 156 38.52 37.50 9.04
CA LEU A 156 38.38 36.06 9.15
C LEU A 156 36.91 35.68 9.43
N PRO A 157 36.22 35.00 8.50
CA PRO A 157 34.83 34.61 8.69
C PRO A 157 34.72 33.29 9.47
N VAL A 158 34.97 33.34 10.79
CA VAL A 158 35.02 32.16 11.68
C VAL A 158 33.73 31.31 11.60
N GLY A 159 32.57 31.98 11.57
CA GLY A 159 31.24 31.34 11.45
C GLY A 159 30.98 30.67 10.11
N GLU A 160 31.72 31.03 9.05
CA GLU A 160 31.52 30.49 7.71
C GLU A 160 32.45 29.32 7.39
N LEU A 161 33.61 29.23 8.04
CA LEU A 161 34.63 28.23 7.74
C LEU A 161 34.40 26.89 8.44
N VAL A 162 34.87 25.83 7.80
CA VAL A 162 34.93 24.46 8.33
C VAL A 162 36.31 23.85 8.08
N SER A 163 36.66 22.83 8.87
CA SER A 163 37.87 22.03 8.66
C SER A 163 37.93 21.47 7.23
N GLY A 164 39.12 21.49 6.64
CA GLY A 164 39.43 20.93 5.33
C GLY A 164 39.25 21.84 4.12
N VAL A 165 38.77 23.08 4.30
CA VAL A 165 38.71 24.10 3.23
C VAL A 165 40.13 24.57 2.88
N VAL A 166 40.46 24.67 1.59
CA VAL A 166 41.75 25.23 1.15
C VAL A 166 41.55 26.70 0.81
N MET A 167 42.34 27.58 1.43
CA MET A 167 42.21 29.04 1.26
C MET A 167 43.56 29.75 1.25
N ALA A 168 43.57 30.93 0.64
CA ALA A 168 44.62 31.93 0.80
C ALA A 168 44.18 33.00 1.80
N ALA A 169 45.06 33.34 2.73
CA ALA A 169 44.89 34.42 3.70
C ALA A 169 45.88 35.53 3.42
N LYS A 170 45.40 36.77 3.26
CA LYS A 170 46.22 37.98 3.17
C LYS A 170 46.20 38.68 4.53
N GLY A 171 47.38 38.91 5.10
CA GLY A 171 47.48 39.37 6.48
C GLY A 171 48.91 39.67 6.90
N VAL A 172 49.11 39.80 8.21
CA VAL A 172 50.41 40.05 8.84
C VAL A 172 50.53 39.24 10.13
N GLU A 173 51.71 38.72 10.43
CA GLU A 173 51.97 38.07 11.73
C GLU A 173 52.03 39.13 12.84
N ASN A 174 51.22 38.94 13.89
CA ASN A 174 51.17 39.82 15.05
C ASN A 174 52.22 39.44 16.12
N ASP A 175 52.35 40.27 17.16
CA ASP A 175 53.34 40.05 18.24
C ASP A 175 53.10 38.77 19.07
N LYS A 176 51.89 38.19 18.99
CA LYS A 176 51.52 36.92 19.63
C LYS A 176 51.87 35.69 18.78
N GLY A 177 52.37 35.87 17.56
CA GLY A 177 52.68 34.80 16.62
C GLY A 177 51.46 34.24 15.88
N GLU A 178 50.32 34.93 15.95
CA GLU A 178 49.13 34.62 15.15
C GLU A 178 49.19 35.40 13.82
N PHE A 179 48.55 34.88 12.79
CA PHE A 179 48.42 35.54 11.51
C PHE A 179 47.12 36.36 11.46
N GLU A 180 47.23 37.68 11.56
CA GLU A 180 46.10 38.60 11.51
C GLU A 180 45.62 38.78 10.06
N VAL A 181 44.47 38.19 9.75
CA VAL A 181 43.86 38.10 8.43
C VAL A 181 43.02 39.35 8.15
N ASN A 182 43.32 39.99 7.03
CA ASN A 182 42.55 41.11 6.49
C ASN A 182 41.52 40.63 5.46
N GLU A 183 41.91 39.67 4.61
CA GLU A 183 41.06 39.16 3.54
C GLU A 183 41.35 37.68 3.26
N CYS A 184 40.30 36.95 2.90
CA CYS A 184 40.37 35.55 2.49
C CYS A 184 40.14 35.40 0.96
N CYS A 185 40.71 34.36 0.36
CA CYS A 185 40.45 33.98 -1.03
C CYS A 185 40.36 32.45 -1.16
N PHE A 186 39.36 31.96 -1.88
CA PHE A 186 39.08 30.54 -2.06
C PHE A 186 39.33 30.10 -3.51
N CYS A 187 39.12 28.80 -3.80
CA CYS A 187 39.31 28.22 -5.13
C CYS A 187 38.40 28.88 -6.18
N ASP A 188 37.17 29.23 -5.77
CA ASP A 188 36.06 29.65 -6.62
C ASP A 188 35.74 28.60 -7.72
N MET A 189 34.82 28.93 -8.62
CA MET A 189 34.39 28.06 -9.71
C MET A 189 35.52 27.85 -10.73
N GLY A 190 35.69 26.60 -11.18
CA GLY A 190 36.61 26.25 -12.26
C GLY A 190 36.09 26.63 -13.65
N PRO A 191 36.74 26.16 -14.74
CA PRO A 191 36.25 26.38 -16.10
C PRO A 191 34.89 25.68 -16.30
N GLN A 192 33.98 26.32 -17.01
CA GLN A 192 32.65 25.78 -17.34
C GLN A 192 32.58 25.46 -18.84
N ALA A 193 32.17 24.23 -19.18
CA ALA A 193 31.93 23.86 -20.58
C ALA A 193 30.77 24.68 -21.17
N ALA A 194 30.80 24.95 -22.48
CA ALA A 194 29.69 25.64 -23.13
C ALA A 194 28.46 24.73 -23.14
N ARG A 195 27.34 25.24 -22.60
CA ARG A 195 26.06 24.53 -22.57
C ARG A 195 25.52 24.31 -23.97
N GLN A 196 25.20 23.05 -24.30
CA GLN A 196 24.44 22.71 -25.51
C GLN A 196 22.97 22.71 -25.14
N VAL A 197 22.22 23.71 -25.61
CA VAL A 197 20.78 23.84 -25.28
C VAL A 197 19.98 22.84 -26.11
N PRO A 198 19.21 21.93 -25.50
CA PRO A 198 18.37 20.99 -26.23
C PRO A 198 17.37 21.67 -27.16
N THR A 199 17.16 21.11 -28.35
CA THR A 199 16.19 21.63 -29.34
C THR A 199 14.73 21.47 -28.92
N GLN A 200 14.46 20.51 -28.03
CA GLN A 200 13.14 20.26 -27.47
C GLN A 200 13.20 20.39 -25.95
N GLN A 201 12.12 20.91 -25.35
CA GLN A 201 12.00 20.99 -23.91
C GLN A 201 11.90 19.58 -23.31
N ARG A 202 12.78 19.28 -22.36
CA ARG A 202 12.86 18.00 -21.64
C ARG A 202 13.16 18.26 -20.18
N TYR A 203 12.73 17.33 -19.32
CA TYR A 203 12.90 17.48 -17.88
C TYR A 203 13.75 16.35 -17.28
N LEU A 204 14.55 16.70 -16.28
CA LEU A 204 15.08 15.79 -15.27
C LEU A 204 14.22 15.93 -14.01
N CYS A 205 13.63 14.83 -13.55
CA CYS A 205 12.96 14.81 -12.26
C CYS A 205 13.95 14.40 -11.16
N LEU A 206 14.08 15.22 -10.12
CA LEU A 206 14.88 14.95 -8.92
C LEU A 206 13.94 14.68 -7.74
N ALA A 207 14.16 13.59 -7.01
CA ALA A 207 13.46 13.29 -5.76
C ALA A 207 14.46 12.71 -4.76
N SER A 208 14.21 12.82 -3.46
CA SER A 208 15.07 12.26 -2.41
C SER A 208 14.26 11.96 -1.15
N GLY A 209 14.79 11.15 -0.24
CA GLY A 209 14.22 11.04 1.09
C GLY A 209 12.86 10.35 1.10
N PHE A 210 12.67 9.27 0.33
CA PHE A 210 11.45 8.47 0.46
C PHE A 210 11.33 7.84 1.85
N ASN A 211 12.47 7.54 2.49
CA ASN A 211 12.57 6.99 3.85
C ASN A 211 11.55 5.87 4.10
N ILE A 212 11.44 4.91 3.17
CA ILE A 212 10.47 3.82 3.27
C ILE A 212 10.77 3.03 4.56
N ASP A 213 9.78 3.04 5.47
CA ASP A 213 9.76 2.35 6.76
C ASP A 213 8.33 1.95 7.16
N ALA A 214 8.19 1.20 8.25
CA ALA A 214 6.90 0.70 8.74
C ALA A 214 5.91 1.81 9.18
N GLN A 215 6.34 3.07 9.25
CA GLN A 215 5.54 4.23 9.68
C GLN A 215 5.44 5.31 8.59
N ALA A 216 5.77 4.99 7.33
CA ALA A 216 5.88 5.95 6.25
C ALA A 216 4.59 6.80 6.13
N LYS A 217 4.68 8.06 6.57
CA LYS A 217 3.51 8.96 6.71
C LYS A 217 2.94 9.46 5.39
N ASN A 218 3.66 9.30 4.29
CA ASN A 218 3.36 9.90 2.98
C ASN A 218 3.37 8.89 1.83
N LEU A 219 3.02 7.62 2.08
CA LEU A 219 2.91 6.59 1.03
C LEU A 219 1.95 7.00 -0.10
N PHE A 220 0.84 7.67 0.24
CA PHE A 220 -0.09 8.20 -0.76
C PHE A 220 0.54 9.23 -1.69
N ALA A 221 1.29 10.20 -1.14
CA ALA A 221 1.99 11.20 -1.94
C ALA A 221 3.06 10.55 -2.84
N LEU A 222 3.71 9.49 -2.35
CA LEU A 222 4.69 8.73 -3.11
C LEU A 222 4.04 8.00 -4.29
N GLU A 223 2.86 7.42 -4.10
CA GLU A 223 2.10 6.81 -5.19
C GLU A 223 1.63 7.86 -6.20
N LEU A 224 1.12 9.02 -5.76
CA LEU A 224 0.78 10.13 -6.65
C LEU A 224 1.98 10.60 -7.48
N PHE A 225 3.17 10.63 -6.88
CA PHE A 225 4.42 10.92 -7.58
C PHE A 225 4.69 9.87 -8.67
N VAL A 226 4.58 8.58 -8.36
CA VAL A 226 4.77 7.49 -9.33
C VAL A 226 3.74 7.58 -10.45
N ASP A 227 2.46 7.75 -10.14
CA ASP A 227 1.37 7.83 -11.12
C ASP A 227 1.49 9.05 -12.03
N LEU A 228 1.83 10.22 -11.47
CA LEU A 228 2.07 11.42 -12.25
C LEU A 228 3.27 11.22 -13.18
N ILE A 229 4.40 10.75 -12.64
CA ILE A 229 5.62 10.57 -13.42
C ILE A 229 5.42 9.53 -14.51
N THR A 230 4.71 8.43 -14.25
CA THR A 230 4.41 7.36 -15.23
C THR A 230 3.34 7.77 -16.26
N GLY A 231 2.59 8.85 -16.01
CA GLY A 231 1.56 9.39 -16.89
C GLY A 231 0.17 8.78 -16.68
N GLN A 232 -0.04 8.06 -15.58
CA GLN A 232 -1.33 7.50 -15.19
C GLN A 232 -2.25 8.55 -14.53
N LEU A 233 -1.68 9.66 -14.07
CA LEU A 233 -2.37 10.77 -13.42
C LEU A 233 -2.15 12.09 -14.17
N GLY A 234 -3.13 13.01 -14.05
CA GLY A 234 -3.07 14.37 -14.61
C GLY A 234 -3.97 14.59 -15.84
N SER A 235 -4.19 15.86 -16.20
CA SER A 235 -4.87 16.23 -17.46
C SER A 235 -4.04 15.79 -18.68
N PRO A 236 -4.62 15.73 -19.90
CA PRO A 236 -3.85 15.41 -21.11
C PRO A 236 -2.62 16.32 -21.30
N GLU A 237 -2.70 17.60 -20.93
CA GLU A 237 -1.58 18.54 -20.96
C GLU A 237 -0.50 18.17 -19.94
N GLN A 238 -0.88 17.80 -18.71
CA GLN A 238 0.05 17.35 -17.69
C GLN A 238 0.70 16.02 -18.08
N GLN A 239 -0.05 15.09 -18.65
CA GLN A 239 0.47 13.82 -19.17
C GLN A 239 1.47 14.06 -20.31
N GLN A 240 1.20 15.01 -21.22
CA GLN A 240 2.16 15.42 -22.24
C GLN A 240 3.41 16.09 -21.65
N GLN A 241 3.27 16.88 -20.58
CA GLN A 241 4.39 17.44 -19.86
C GLN A 241 5.24 16.34 -19.19
N MET A 242 4.59 15.37 -18.55
CA MET A 242 5.27 14.26 -17.88
C MET A 242 5.92 13.32 -18.89
N ALA A 243 5.36 13.16 -20.09
CA ALA A 243 6.00 12.46 -21.20
C ALA A 243 7.34 13.11 -21.61
N ARG A 244 7.56 14.41 -21.33
CA ARG A 244 8.84 15.10 -21.56
C ARG A 244 9.87 14.89 -20.45
N VAL A 245 9.51 14.22 -19.34
CA VAL A 245 10.48 13.78 -18.33
C VAL A 245 11.33 12.68 -18.92
N ALA A 246 12.59 13.02 -19.22
CA ALA A 246 13.53 12.13 -19.91
C ALA A 246 14.28 11.20 -18.94
N ARG A 247 14.35 11.55 -17.65
CA ARG A 247 15.02 10.78 -16.59
C ARG A 247 14.50 11.17 -15.21
N VAL A 248 14.50 10.21 -14.30
CA VAL A 248 14.29 10.41 -12.85
C VAL A 248 15.59 10.09 -12.12
N LEU A 249 16.00 10.94 -11.18
CA LEU A 249 17.14 10.70 -10.30
C LEU A 249 16.65 10.73 -8.84
N LEU A 250 16.82 9.59 -8.16
CA LEU A 250 16.48 9.40 -6.76
C LEU A 250 17.75 9.62 -5.90
N ALA A 251 17.82 10.77 -5.23
CA ALA A 251 19.00 11.31 -4.55
C ALA A 251 19.12 10.90 -3.08
N GLY A 252 19.11 9.59 -2.82
CA GLY A 252 19.43 8.98 -1.52
C GLY A 252 18.35 9.07 -0.44
N ASN A 253 18.57 8.33 0.64
CA ASN A 253 17.64 8.09 1.76
C ASN A 253 16.30 7.51 1.27
N LEU A 254 16.37 6.47 0.45
CA LEU A 254 15.20 5.80 -0.09
C LEU A 254 14.61 4.81 0.91
N ILE A 255 15.45 4.17 1.72
CA ILE A 255 15.10 3.22 2.77
C ILE A 255 15.59 3.76 4.10
N ARG A 256 14.77 3.65 5.15
CA ARG A 256 15.22 3.95 6.51
C ARG A 256 15.46 2.66 7.27
N ALA A 257 16.73 2.25 7.38
CA ALA A 257 17.09 1.13 8.24
C ALA A 257 16.93 1.55 9.73
N THR A 258 16.23 0.75 10.53
CA THR A 258 16.15 0.89 12.00
C THR A 258 17.53 0.65 12.61
N THR A 259 18.39 1.66 12.62
CA THR A 259 19.60 1.66 13.44
C THR A 259 19.20 1.96 14.88
N GLY A 260 18.73 0.92 15.59
CA GLY A 260 18.55 1.00 17.03
C GLY A 260 19.91 1.02 17.73
N GLU A 261 20.42 2.20 18.07
CA GLU A 261 21.54 2.36 19.02
C GLU A 261 21.14 2.06 20.48
N GLN A 262 19.95 1.48 20.72
CA GLN A 262 19.47 1.12 22.06
C GLN A 262 19.23 -0.37 22.30
N ASP A 263 19.57 -1.27 21.37
CA ASP A 263 19.15 -2.68 21.46
C ASP A 263 20.28 -3.71 21.21
N GLU A 264 21.49 -3.45 21.74
CA GLU A 264 22.58 -4.45 21.73
C GLU A 264 22.21 -5.76 22.46
N VAL A 265 21.19 -5.75 23.31
CA VAL A 265 20.73 -6.94 24.08
C VAL A 265 19.80 -7.85 23.26
N ALA A 266 19.24 -7.37 22.13
CA ALA A 266 18.20 -8.08 21.37
C ALA A 266 18.73 -8.99 20.23
N GLN A 267 20.02 -8.91 19.89
CA GLN A 267 20.58 -9.59 18.71
C GLN A 267 20.60 -11.13 18.81
N TYR A 268 20.54 -11.71 20.02
CA TYR A 268 20.59 -13.17 20.20
C TYR A 268 19.23 -13.90 20.14
N LYS A 269 18.10 -13.19 20.01
CA LYS A 269 16.75 -13.81 20.07
C LYS A 269 15.97 -13.85 18.75
N ARG A 270 16.40 -13.17 17.68
CA ARG A 270 15.67 -13.12 16.40
C ARG A 270 16.29 -14.06 15.36
N ARG A 271 16.09 -15.37 15.49
CA ARG A 271 16.62 -16.36 14.52
C ARG A 271 15.63 -16.82 13.45
N ASN A 272 14.35 -16.41 13.52
CA ASN A 272 13.27 -16.86 12.64
C ASN A 272 12.36 -15.74 12.07
N MET A 273 12.82 -14.49 11.98
CA MET A 273 12.07 -13.39 11.34
C MET A 273 12.92 -12.75 10.22
N GLU A 274 12.32 -12.45 9.07
CA GLU A 274 12.97 -11.62 8.05
C GLU A 274 13.32 -10.25 8.65
N PRO A 275 14.52 -9.68 8.42
CA PRO A 275 14.87 -8.34 8.88
C PRO A 275 13.93 -7.30 8.26
N GLU A 276 13.40 -6.35 9.05
CA GLU A 276 12.50 -5.26 8.59
C GLU A 276 13.05 -4.52 7.35
N THR A 277 14.36 -4.31 7.29
CA THR A 277 15.03 -3.71 6.11
C THR A 277 14.79 -4.48 4.81
N VAL A 278 14.61 -5.80 4.86
CA VAL A 278 14.33 -6.62 3.66
C VAL A 278 12.93 -6.32 3.12
N VAL A 279 11.96 -6.02 3.98
CA VAL A 279 10.59 -5.64 3.58
C VAL A 279 10.62 -4.30 2.85
N HIS A 280 11.28 -3.30 3.42
CA HIS A 280 11.38 -1.97 2.81
C HIS A 280 12.19 -1.95 1.51
N VAL A 281 13.17 -2.85 1.37
CA VAL A 281 13.87 -3.07 0.09
C VAL A 281 12.90 -3.61 -0.97
N LYS A 282 12.01 -4.54 -0.63
CA LYS A 282 11.00 -5.09 -1.55
C LYS A 282 10.00 -4.00 -1.98
N GLU A 283 9.58 -3.13 -1.07
CA GLU A 283 8.71 -1.97 -1.36
C GLU A 283 9.39 -0.99 -2.32
N LEU A 284 10.66 -0.64 -2.08
CA LEU A 284 11.42 0.19 -3.00
C LEU A 284 11.59 -0.47 -4.38
N ASP A 285 11.85 -1.79 -4.44
CA ASP A 285 11.94 -2.52 -5.72
C ASP A 285 10.64 -2.43 -6.52
N PHE A 286 9.49 -2.39 -5.85
CA PHE A 286 8.19 -2.21 -6.49
C PHE A 286 8.02 -0.81 -7.10
N ILE A 287 8.28 0.25 -6.34
CA ILE A 287 8.23 1.65 -6.82
C ILE A 287 9.19 1.84 -8.00
N LEU A 288 10.42 1.32 -7.87
CA LEU A 288 11.41 1.37 -8.94
C LEU A 288 10.93 0.63 -10.18
N THR A 289 10.22 -0.49 -10.03
CA THR A 289 9.66 -1.26 -11.15
C THR A 289 8.63 -0.45 -11.93
N GLN A 290 7.70 0.24 -11.25
CA GLN A 290 6.71 1.09 -11.90
C GLN A 290 7.38 2.22 -12.69
N LEU A 291 8.31 2.95 -12.06
CA LEU A 291 9.03 4.04 -12.73
C LEU A 291 9.87 3.51 -13.90
N CYS A 292 10.68 2.47 -13.70
CA CYS A 292 11.56 1.92 -14.73
C CYS A 292 10.82 1.36 -15.93
N SER A 293 9.56 0.93 -15.77
CA SER A 293 8.74 0.49 -16.89
C SER A 293 8.43 1.61 -17.90
N THR A 294 8.55 2.89 -17.50
CA THR A 294 8.19 4.05 -18.33
C THR A 294 9.31 5.05 -18.56
N VAL A 295 10.26 5.20 -17.63
CA VAL A 295 11.31 6.24 -17.68
C VAL A 295 12.64 5.70 -17.13
N PRO A 296 13.81 6.11 -17.66
CA PRO A 296 15.09 5.83 -17.05
C PRO A 296 15.19 6.37 -15.62
N VAL A 297 15.61 5.52 -14.68
CA VAL A 297 15.75 5.87 -13.25
C VAL A 297 17.21 5.67 -12.82
N ASP A 298 17.82 6.75 -12.33
CA ASP A 298 19.11 6.71 -11.65
C ASP A 298 18.87 6.69 -10.13
N MET A 299 19.49 5.75 -9.43
CA MET A 299 19.33 5.54 -7.99
C MET A 299 20.66 5.78 -7.28
N MET A 300 20.70 6.83 -6.47
CA MET A 300 21.86 7.24 -5.66
C MET A 300 21.65 6.81 -4.20
N PRO A 301 22.66 6.23 -3.52
CA PRO A 301 22.58 5.91 -2.09
C PRO A 301 22.65 7.18 -1.22
N GLY A 302 21.97 7.18 -0.08
CA GLY A 302 22.09 8.19 0.98
C GLY A 302 22.61 7.62 2.29
N ASP A 303 22.52 8.40 3.36
CA ASP A 303 22.98 7.98 4.69
C ASP A 303 22.17 6.79 5.21
N HIS A 304 20.84 6.85 5.13
CA HIS A 304 19.98 5.85 5.75
C HIS A 304 19.87 4.55 4.95
N ASP A 305 20.29 4.56 3.68
CA ASP A 305 20.22 3.41 2.82
C ASP A 305 21.22 2.32 3.25
N PRO A 306 20.96 1.03 2.94
CA PRO A 306 21.87 -0.08 3.25
C PRO A 306 23.09 -0.12 2.29
N ALA A 307 23.76 1.01 2.13
CA ALA A 307 25.02 1.19 1.41
C ALA A 307 26.20 1.30 2.38
N ASN A 308 27.42 1.46 1.86
CA ASN A 308 28.55 1.84 2.69
C ASN A 308 28.35 3.23 3.30
N LYS A 309 28.66 3.38 4.59
CA LYS A 309 28.64 4.67 5.32
C LYS A 309 29.80 5.60 4.96
N ILE A 310 30.82 5.08 4.29
CA ILE A 310 32.04 5.79 3.92
C ILE A 310 31.83 6.49 2.55
N VAL A 311 32.08 7.78 2.42
CA VAL A 311 32.03 8.47 1.11
C VAL A 311 33.29 8.18 0.26
N PRO A 312 33.17 8.04 -1.08
CA PRO A 312 31.93 8.05 -1.84
C PRO A 312 31.12 6.77 -1.63
N GLN A 313 29.82 6.92 -1.43
CA GLN A 313 28.94 5.76 -1.30
C GLN A 313 28.80 5.11 -2.67
N GLN A 314 29.01 3.80 -2.71
CA GLN A 314 28.95 3.01 -3.94
C GLN A 314 27.49 2.66 -4.26
N PRO A 315 27.15 2.41 -5.54
CA PRO A 315 25.77 2.13 -5.93
C PRO A 315 25.16 0.98 -5.12
N LEU A 316 23.88 1.09 -4.77
CA LEU A 316 23.15 -0.01 -4.13
C LEU A 316 23.16 -1.25 -5.01
N HIS A 317 23.32 -2.41 -4.39
CA HIS A 317 23.57 -3.64 -5.13
C HIS A 317 22.28 -4.12 -5.82
N LYS A 318 22.37 -4.44 -7.11
CA LYS A 318 21.22 -4.86 -7.94
C LYS A 318 20.44 -6.06 -7.41
N CYS A 319 21.08 -6.94 -6.62
CA CYS A 319 20.39 -8.09 -6.02
C CYS A 319 19.29 -7.70 -5.02
N MET A 320 19.34 -6.47 -4.51
CA MET A 320 18.28 -5.90 -3.69
C MET A 320 17.01 -5.63 -4.50
N PHE A 321 17.13 -5.48 -5.82
CA PHE A 321 16.06 -5.02 -6.71
C PHE A 321 15.78 -6.04 -7.83
N PRO A 322 15.36 -7.27 -7.51
CA PRO A 322 15.20 -8.35 -8.48
C PRO A 322 14.12 -8.09 -9.53
N THR A 323 13.12 -7.24 -9.27
CA THR A 323 12.07 -6.89 -10.23
C THR A 323 12.45 -5.69 -11.09
N ALA A 324 12.94 -4.60 -10.50
CA ALA A 324 13.29 -3.39 -11.23
C ALA A 324 14.53 -3.60 -12.12
N THR A 325 15.49 -4.43 -11.70
CA THR A 325 16.69 -4.75 -12.50
C THR A 325 16.38 -5.48 -13.82
N LYS A 326 15.17 -6.04 -13.98
CA LYS A 326 14.74 -6.64 -15.25
C LYS A 326 14.60 -5.58 -16.36
N TYR A 327 14.40 -4.32 -15.98
CA TYR A 327 14.35 -3.21 -16.90
C TYR A 327 15.75 -2.61 -17.08
N GLY A 328 16.18 -2.46 -18.34
CA GLY A 328 17.47 -1.81 -18.67
C GLY A 328 17.52 -0.32 -18.33
N SER A 329 16.39 0.27 -17.93
CA SER A 329 16.21 1.67 -17.54
C SER A 329 16.64 1.95 -16.09
N LEU A 330 16.84 0.94 -15.23
CA LEU A 330 17.36 1.13 -13.87
C LEU A 330 18.89 1.21 -13.84
N ARG A 331 19.43 2.27 -13.23
CA ARG A 331 20.87 2.46 -13.03
C ARG A 331 21.19 2.88 -11.60
N GLY A 332 22.01 2.10 -10.91
CA GLY A 332 22.65 2.56 -9.67
C GLY A 332 23.80 3.52 -9.97
N VAL A 333 23.86 4.65 -9.24
CA VAL A 333 24.93 5.66 -9.32
C VAL A 333 25.60 5.84 -7.95
N THR A 334 26.78 6.45 -7.90
CA THR A 334 27.49 6.76 -6.65
C THR A 334 26.89 7.99 -5.96
N ASN A 335 27.14 8.17 -4.65
CA ASN A 335 27.01 9.48 -3.99
C ASN A 335 28.42 9.98 -3.62
N PRO A 336 28.88 11.09 -4.20
CA PRO A 336 28.22 11.95 -5.19
C PRO A 336 28.04 11.29 -6.56
N THR A 337 27.20 11.91 -7.40
CA THR A 337 27.05 11.57 -8.81
C THR A 337 27.43 12.76 -9.69
N ASP A 338 27.95 12.47 -10.89
CA ASP A 338 28.42 13.44 -11.87
C ASP A 338 28.15 12.90 -13.28
N PHE A 339 27.43 13.65 -14.10
CA PHE A 339 27.00 13.23 -15.43
C PHE A 339 26.60 14.40 -16.34
N VAL A 340 26.57 14.15 -17.64
CA VAL A 340 26.02 15.04 -18.65
C VAL A 340 24.73 14.45 -19.19
N LEU A 341 23.63 15.21 -19.10
CA LEU A 341 22.32 14.85 -19.63
C LEU A 341 21.93 15.88 -20.69
N ASP A 342 21.79 15.43 -21.94
CA ASP A 342 21.41 16.27 -23.09
C ASP A 342 22.29 17.54 -23.24
N GLY A 343 23.60 17.40 -22.99
CA GLY A 343 24.56 18.51 -23.04
C GLY A 343 24.61 19.40 -21.79
N VAL A 344 23.82 19.09 -20.75
CA VAL A 344 23.85 19.77 -19.44
C VAL A 344 24.67 18.95 -18.46
N HIS A 345 25.82 19.47 -18.03
CA HIS A 345 26.64 18.92 -16.93
C HIS A 345 25.98 19.14 -15.56
N ILE A 346 25.69 18.06 -14.85
CA ILE A 346 24.96 18.01 -13.58
C ILE A 346 25.82 17.27 -12.54
N LEU A 347 26.05 17.93 -11.41
CA LEU A 347 26.77 17.39 -10.25
C LEU A 347 25.82 17.38 -9.05
N GLY A 348 25.89 16.36 -8.18
CA GLY A 348 25.13 16.42 -6.94
C GLY A 348 25.41 15.34 -5.93
N THR A 349 24.89 15.55 -4.73
CA THR A 349 25.07 14.70 -3.54
C THR A 349 23.73 14.31 -2.92
N SER A 350 23.72 13.31 -2.05
CA SER A 350 22.55 12.95 -1.24
C SER A 350 22.35 13.85 -0.01
N GLY A 351 23.01 15.01 0.07
CA GLY A 351 22.78 16.02 1.12
C GLY A 351 23.68 15.96 2.35
N GLN A 352 24.32 14.82 2.64
CA GLN A 352 25.15 14.62 3.84
C GLN A 352 26.23 15.70 4.02
N ASN A 353 26.87 16.15 2.94
CA ASN A 353 27.87 17.21 2.98
C ASN A 353 27.29 18.57 3.42
N ILE A 354 26.05 18.88 3.02
CA ILE A 354 25.38 20.11 3.38
C ILE A 354 24.91 20.05 4.83
N ASP A 355 24.33 18.93 5.25
CA ASP A 355 23.91 18.71 6.65
C ASP A 355 25.09 18.79 7.62
N ASP A 356 26.24 18.24 7.22
CA ASP A 356 27.44 18.27 8.03
C ASP A 356 28.04 19.68 8.11
N VAL A 357 28.20 20.40 6.98
CA VAL A 357 28.65 21.80 7.00
C VAL A 357 27.69 22.70 7.79
N TYR A 358 26.38 22.46 7.69
CA TYR A 358 25.37 23.17 8.46
C TYR A 358 25.62 23.05 9.95
N ARG A 359 25.99 21.87 10.47
CA ARG A 359 26.26 21.67 11.90
C ARG A 359 27.44 22.50 12.42
N PHE A 360 28.39 22.89 11.56
CA PHE A 360 29.65 23.55 11.94
C PHE A 360 29.79 25.00 11.47
N THR A 361 28.70 25.58 10.96
CA THR A 361 28.65 26.97 10.48
C THR A 361 27.44 27.71 11.05
N GLU A 362 27.52 29.04 11.05
CA GLU A 362 26.45 29.93 11.53
C GLU A 362 25.23 30.00 10.60
N SER A 363 25.40 29.67 9.31
CA SER A 363 24.35 29.86 8.31
C SER A 363 23.19 28.88 8.51
N GLU A 364 21.97 29.41 8.35
CA GLU A 364 20.72 28.64 8.34
C GLU A 364 20.23 28.35 6.91
N ASP A 365 20.80 29.02 5.90
CA ASP A 365 20.40 28.90 4.50
C ASP A 365 21.17 27.78 3.78
N ARG A 366 20.46 26.70 3.43
CA ARG A 366 21.04 25.55 2.72
C ARG A 366 21.54 25.90 1.32
N LEU A 367 20.93 26.87 0.62
CA LEU A 367 21.42 27.33 -0.68
C LEU A 367 22.71 28.12 -0.55
N GLU A 368 22.88 28.89 0.53
CA GLU A 368 24.13 29.57 0.81
C GLU A 368 25.26 28.56 1.05
N LEU A 369 25.01 27.52 1.86
CA LEU A 369 25.99 26.46 2.11
C LEU A 369 26.35 25.69 0.82
N LEU A 370 25.37 25.42 -0.04
CA LEU A 370 25.60 24.78 -1.34
C LEU A 370 26.47 25.66 -2.25
N GLU A 371 26.26 26.98 -2.26
CA GLU A 371 27.12 27.93 -2.96
C GLU A 371 28.54 27.97 -2.38
N ARG A 372 28.67 27.95 -1.04
CA ARG A 372 29.97 27.92 -0.37
C ARG A 372 30.77 26.68 -0.73
N ILE A 373 30.15 25.50 -0.75
CA ILE A 373 30.80 24.26 -1.20
C ILE A 373 31.31 24.38 -2.64
N LEU A 374 30.50 24.97 -3.53
CA LEU A 374 30.91 25.23 -4.91
C LEU A 374 32.10 26.20 -4.98
N ARG A 375 32.10 27.27 -4.18
CA ARG A 375 33.19 28.27 -4.12
C ARG A 375 34.45 27.76 -3.40
N TRP A 376 34.33 26.84 -2.47
CA TRP A 376 35.46 26.14 -1.86
C TRP A 376 36.08 25.13 -2.82
N GLY A 377 35.35 24.72 -3.86
CA GLY A 377 35.85 23.83 -4.91
C GLY A 377 35.97 22.38 -4.43
N HIS A 378 35.23 21.97 -3.40
CA HIS A 378 35.35 20.64 -2.80
C HIS A 378 34.03 20.14 -2.21
N LEU A 379 33.57 18.95 -2.63
CA LEU A 379 32.24 18.42 -2.28
C LEU A 379 32.06 18.08 -0.79
N PHE A 380 33.10 17.55 -0.12
CA PHE A 380 33.07 17.15 1.31
C PHE A 380 34.22 17.77 2.09
N PRO A 381 34.24 19.10 2.31
CA PRO A 381 35.36 19.77 2.96
C PRO A 381 35.64 19.19 4.35
N THR A 382 34.60 18.81 5.09
CA THR A 382 34.70 18.31 6.46
C THR A 382 35.16 16.84 6.59
N ALA A 383 35.25 16.10 5.49
CA ALA A 383 35.79 14.73 5.53
C ALA A 383 37.34 14.76 5.54
N PRO A 384 38.04 13.98 6.38
CA PRO A 384 37.55 12.94 7.30
C PRO A 384 37.21 13.41 8.73
N ASP A 385 37.28 14.70 9.04
CA ASP A 385 37.14 15.21 10.41
C ASP A 385 35.79 14.89 11.08
N THR A 386 34.70 14.96 10.31
CA THR A 386 33.33 14.72 10.82
C THR A 386 32.53 13.76 9.94
N LEU A 387 32.93 13.56 8.68
CA LEU A 387 32.36 12.57 7.77
C LEU A 387 33.35 11.45 7.45
N CYS A 388 32.88 10.20 7.52
CA CYS A 388 33.66 9.03 7.15
C CYS A 388 33.94 8.99 5.64
N VAL A 389 35.20 8.87 5.24
CA VAL A 389 35.63 8.89 3.82
C VAL A 389 36.66 7.80 3.55
N TYR A 390 36.72 7.31 2.32
CA TYR A 390 37.71 6.33 1.93
C TYR A 390 39.12 6.95 1.98
N PRO A 391 40.14 6.30 2.58
CA PRO A 391 41.47 6.87 2.76
C PRO A 391 42.26 6.88 1.44
N TYR A 392 41.88 7.78 0.52
CA TYR A 392 42.60 7.97 -0.74
C TYR A 392 44.07 8.33 -0.49
N THR A 393 44.96 7.74 -1.30
CA THR A 393 46.40 8.01 -1.28
C THR A 393 46.78 9.05 -2.34
N THR A 394 47.99 9.58 -2.25
CA THR A 394 48.55 10.60 -3.15
C THR A 394 48.72 10.17 -4.61
N GLU A 395 48.61 8.86 -4.89
CA GLU A 395 48.60 8.32 -6.26
C GLU A 395 47.28 8.68 -6.99
N HIS A 396 46.24 9.04 -6.25
CA HIS A 396 44.94 9.45 -6.74
C HIS A 396 44.70 10.92 -6.36
N LYS A 397 44.45 11.79 -7.34
CA LYS A 397 43.95 13.16 -7.08
C LYS A 397 42.71 13.07 -6.18
N ASP A 398 42.50 14.03 -5.30
CA ASP A 398 41.30 14.07 -4.46
C ASP A 398 40.04 14.08 -5.37
N PRO A 399 39.24 13.00 -5.37
CA PRO A 399 38.13 12.85 -6.32
C PRO A 399 37.00 13.85 -6.05
N PHE A 400 36.94 14.41 -4.84
CA PHE A 400 35.90 15.34 -4.41
C PHE A 400 36.20 16.80 -4.78
N ALA A 401 37.38 17.08 -5.34
CA ALA A 401 37.68 18.38 -5.92
C ALA A 401 36.75 18.67 -7.11
N ILE A 402 36.19 19.88 -7.13
CA ILE A 402 35.35 20.37 -8.23
C ILE A 402 36.27 21.07 -9.23
N GLY A 403 36.75 20.30 -10.21
CA GLY A 403 37.63 20.80 -11.27
C GLY A 403 36.87 21.63 -12.28
N ASP A 404 35.97 20.99 -13.03
CA ASP A 404 35.10 21.65 -14.00
C ASP A 404 33.80 22.11 -13.32
N CYS A 405 33.36 23.33 -13.65
CA CYS A 405 32.18 23.94 -13.07
C CYS A 405 30.90 23.36 -13.71
N PRO A 406 29.97 22.78 -12.94
CA PRO A 406 28.74 22.20 -13.48
C PRO A 406 27.76 23.29 -13.92
N HIS A 407 26.78 22.94 -14.75
CA HIS A 407 25.65 23.84 -15.03
C HIS A 407 24.60 23.79 -13.93
N VAL A 408 24.48 22.63 -13.26
CA VAL A 408 23.53 22.40 -12.17
C VAL A 408 24.27 21.69 -11.04
N PHE A 409 24.13 22.21 -9.83
CA PHE A 409 24.63 21.58 -8.61
C PHE A 409 23.49 21.39 -7.62
N PHE A 410 23.19 20.14 -7.26
CA PHE A 410 22.08 19.81 -6.37
C PHE A 410 22.51 19.05 -5.10
N ALA A 411 21.72 19.17 -4.05
CA ALA A 411 21.82 18.36 -2.84
C ALA A 411 20.46 17.76 -2.49
N GLY A 412 20.41 16.43 -2.33
CA GLY A 412 19.25 15.68 -1.86
C GLY A 412 18.96 15.86 -0.38
N ASN A 413 17.81 15.38 0.09
CA ASN A 413 17.44 15.26 1.50
C ASN A 413 17.46 16.58 2.29
N GLN A 414 17.23 17.71 1.63
CA GLN A 414 17.20 19.01 2.29
C GLN A 414 15.85 19.26 2.99
N PRO A 415 15.76 20.18 3.97
CA PRO A 415 14.51 20.44 4.69
C PRO A 415 13.36 20.93 3.80
N GLU A 416 13.67 21.71 2.77
CA GLU A 416 12.70 22.32 1.86
C GLU A 416 13.28 22.48 0.44
N PHE A 417 12.40 22.68 -0.53
CA PHE A 417 12.81 23.02 -1.89
C PHE A 417 13.30 24.46 -1.95
N ALA A 418 14.50 24.66 -2.50
CA ALA A 418 15.04 25.99 -2.75
C ALA A 418 15.93 25.97 -4.00
N THR A 419 15.95 27.05 -4.77
CA THR A 419 16.83 27.16 -5.94
C THR A 419 17.32 28.60 -6.17
N LYS A 420 18.55 28.75 -6.65
CA LYS A 420 19.08 30.05 -7.13
C LYS A 420 20.09 29.85 -8.27
N GLU A 421 20.27 30.87 -9.09
CA GLU A 421 21.40 30.94 -10.05
C GLU A 421 22.55 31.69 -9.38
N CYS A 422 23.74 31.09 -9.35
CA CYS A 422 24.96 31.76 -8.91
C CYS A 422 25.90 32.02 -10.10
N SER A 423 26.62 33.14 -10.06
CA SER A 423 27.58 33.54 -11.09
C SER A 423 29.01 33.48 -10.58
N GLY A 424 29.89 32.92 -11.41
CA GLY A 424 31.33 32.85 -11.15
C GLY A 424 32.10 34.06 -11.71
N PRO A 425 33.35 34.25 -11.28
CA PRO A 425 34.18 35.40 -11.65
C PRO A 425 34.57 35.44 -13.15
N ASP A 426 34.53 34.31 -13.86
CA ASP A 426 34.89 34.23 -15.29
C ASP A 426 33.64 34.05 -16.18
N GLY A 427 32.46 34.43 -15.67
CA GLY A 427 31.19 34.34 -16.40
C GLY A 427 30.49 32.98 -16.31
N GLN A 428 30.94 32.09 -15.43
CA GLN A 428 30.25 30.84 -15.14
C GLN A 428 28.85 31.10 -14.58
N LYS A 429 27.89 30.23 -14.90
CA LYS A 429 26.52 30.27 -14.36
C LYS A 429 26.09 28.89 -13.89
N VAL A 430 25.71 28.76 -12.62
CA VAL A 430 25.30 27.48 -12.05
C VAL A 430 23.93 27.62 -11.39
N ARG A 431 23.04 26.69 -11.73
CA ARG A 431 21.77 26.50 -11.02
C ARG A 431 21.99 25.64 -9.78
N LEU A 432 21.79 26.22 -8.60
CA LEU A 432 21.81 25.52 -7.33
C LEU A 432 20.41 25.00 -6.99
N VAL A 433 20.30 23.76 -6.53
CA VAL A 433 19.00 23.13 -6.20
C VAL A 433 19.09 22.34 -4.89
N CYS A 434 18.30 22.73 -3.89
CA CYS A 434 18.00 21.92 -2.72
C CYS A 434 16.79 21.04 -3.06
N VAL A 435 17.01 19.73 -3.13
CA VAL A 435 15.95 18.73 -3.35
C VAL A 435 15.48 18.27 -1.98
N PRO A 436 14.19 18.46 -1.65
CA PRO A 436 13.72 18.22 -0.30
C PRO A 436 13.59 16.73 0.04
N ASP A 437 13.56 16.44 1.33
CA ASP A 437 13.14 15.15 1.88
C ASP A 437 11.65 14.92 1.57
N PHE A 438 11.36 14.02 0.63
CA PHE A 438 10.02 13.75 0.14
C PHE A 438 9.12 13.20 1.24
N SER A 439 9.64 12.37 2.14
CA SER A 439 8.86 11.81 3.26
C SER A 439 8.34 12.88 4.21
N LYS A 440 8.97 14.06 4.25
CA LYS A 440 8.54 15.21 5.08
C LYS A 440 7.73 16.23 4.29
N THR A 441 8.11 16.49 3.04
CA THR A 441 7.60 17.62 2.26
C THR A 441 6.63 17.21 1.15
N ALA A 442 6.53 15.92 0.84
CA ALA A 442 5.82 15.37 -0.32
C ALA A 442 6.16 16.14 -1.61
N THR A 443 7.42 16.52 -1.79
CA THR A 443 7.84 17.39 -2.90
C THR A 443 8.97 16.76 -3.70
N ALA A 444 8.80 16.66 -5.02
CA ALA A 444 9.87 16.37 -5.99
C ALA A 444 10.21 17.65 -6.77
N VAL A 445 11.24 17.62 -7.62
CA VAL A 445 11.69 18.79 -8.40
C VAL A 445 11.78 18.44 -9.88
N LEU A 446 11.18 19.24 -10.73
CA LEU A 446 11.40 19.20 -12.18
C LEU A 446 12.43 20.24 -12.58
N LEU A 447 13.52 19.77 -13.17
CA LEU A 447 14.54 20.61 -13.78
C LEU A 447 14.36 20.64 -15.29
N ASP A 448 14.07 21.80 -15.85
CA ASP A 448 14.00 22.03 -17.29
C ASP A 448 15.41 22.06 -17.90
N LEU A 449 15.74 21.11 -18.77
CA LEU A 449 17.06 21.03 -19.40
C LEU A 449 17.28 22.12 -20.47
N HIS A 450 16.24 22.80 -20.91
CA HIS A 450 16.29 23.93 -21.85
C HIS A 450 16.48 25.29 -21.15
N THR A 451 15.95 25.50 -19.94
CA THR A 451 16.11 26.77 -19.20
C THR A 451 17.01 26.68 -17.96
N LEU A 452 17.23 25.47 -17.43
CA LEU A 452 17.75 25.17 -16.07
C LEU A 452 16.86 25.68 -14.95
N GLU A 453 15.60 26.03 -15.22
CA GLU A 453 14.65 26.34 -14.17
C GLU A 453 14.27 25.06 -13.42
N ALA A 454 14.34 25.12 -12.09
CA ALA A 454 13.91 24.05 -11.21
C ALA A 454 12.58 24.47 -10.58
N THR A 455 11.55 23.64 -10.72
CA THR A 455 10.21 23.86 -10.16
C THR A 455 9.80 22.72 -9.25
N PRO A 456 9.13 23.00 -8.12
CA PRO A 456 8.67 21.96 -7.22
C PRO A 456 7.40 21.29 -7.78
N LEU A 457 7.32 19.97 -7.63
CA LEU A 457 6.12 19.16 -7.76
C LEU A 457 5.66 18.77 -6.36
N CYS A 458 4.60 19.41 -5.85
CA CYS A 458 4.08 19.16 -4.51
C CYS A 458 2.90 18.18 -4.56
N PHE A 459 2.93 17.20 -3.67
CA PHE A 459 1.97 16.10 -3.56
C PHE A 459 1.25 16.09 -2.19
N SER A 460 1.34 17.17 -1.42
CA SER A 460 0.71 17.35 -0.11
C SER A 460 -0.66 18.04 -0.19
N ASN A 461 -1.62 17.57 0.62
CA ASN A 461 -2.73 18.40 1.10
C ASN A 461 -2.18 19.23 2.26
N MET A 462 -1.79 20.49 1.99
CA MET A 462 -0.79 21.22 2.77
C MET A 462 -1.18 21.46 4.25
N VAL A 463 -0.51 20.72 5.14
CA VAL A 463 -0.34 21.04 6.56
C VAL A 463 0.86 21.99 6.71
N ALA A 464 0.64 23.08 7.46
CA ALA A 464 1.60 23.94 8.18
C ALA A 464 2.22 25.21 7.51
N GLU A 465 1.87 26.34 8.15
CA GLU A 465 2.72 27.46 8.63
C GLU A 465 3.31 28.48 7.62
N THR A 466 2.65 29.64 7.46
CA THR A 466 3.12 30.99 7.88
C THR A 466 2.18 32.14 7.46
N ALA A 467 2.10 33.18 8.30
CA ALA A 467 1.49 34.53 8.14
C ALA A 467 -0.04 34.73 8.39
N PRO A 468 -0.44 35.49 9.45
CA PRO A 468 -1.83 35.64 9.89
C PRO A 468 -2.50 36.88 9.29
N GLN A 469 -3.29 36.73 8.22
CA GLN A 469 -4.36 37.70 7.86
C GLN A 469 -5.28 37.26 6.71
N ALA A 470 -4.98 36.15 6.02
CA ALA A 470 -5.85 35.56 5.00
C ALA A 470 -6.77 34.42 5.55
N MET A 471 -6.83 34.26 6.87
CA MET A 471 -7.41 33.09 7.54
C MET A 471 -8.93 32.99 7.48
N ASP A 472 -9.69 34.09 7.47
CA ASP A 472 -11.15 33.95 7.65
C ASP A 472 -11.89 33.43 6.41
N GLN A 473 -11.43 33.72 5.20
CA GLN A 473 -12.06 33.24 3.95
C GLN A 473 -11.49 31.90 3.46
N ALA A 474 -10.25 31.59 3.84
CA ALA A 474 -9.65 30.29 3.59
C ALA A 474 -10.13 29.25 4.61
N ALA A 475 -10.41 29.63 5.87
CA ALA A 475 -10.96 28.75 6.89
C ALA A 475 -12.36 28.24 6.55
N GLU A 476 -13.22 29.05 5.93
CA GLU A 476 -14.54 28.59 5.45
C GLU A 476 -14.42 27.58 4.30
N ARG A 477 -13.47 27.78 3.37
CA ARG A 477 -13.20 26.83 2.28
C ARG A 477 -12.39 25.61 2.73
N MET A 478 -11.57 25.74 3.77
CA MET A 478 -10.86 24.65 4.44
C MET A 478 -11.79 23.83 5.31
N ALA A 479 -12.82 24.42 5.94
CA ALA A 479 -13.87 23.66 6.61
C ALA A 479 -14.69 22.81 5.62
N GLU A 480 -14.91 23.30 4.40
CA GLU A 480 -15.51 22.52 3.31
C GLU A 480 -14.56 21.42 2.78
N ALA A 481 -13.25 21.66 2.73
CA ALA A 481 -12.25 20.67 2.27
C ALA A 481 -11.84 19.65 3.37
N GLU A 482 -11.83 20.01 4.65
CA GLU A 482 -11.70 19.09 5.78
C GLU A 482 -12.98 18.26 5.97
N ALA A 483 -14.16 18.81 5.62
CA ALA A 483 -15.38 18.03 5.49
C ALA A 483 -15.30 17.01 4.33
N GLU A 484 -14.52 17.27 3.27
CA GLU A 484 -14.20 16.29 2.23
C GLU A 484 -13.10 15.28 2.64
N ALA A 485 -12.35 15.52 3.72
CA ALA A 485 -11.39 14.56 4.29
C ALA A 485 -11.96 13.71 5.44
N ALA A 486 -13.16 14.05 5.93
CA ALA A 486 -13.83 13.41 7.06
C ALA A 486 -15.14 12.69 6.68
N TRP A 487 -15.29 12.25 5.42
CA TRP A 487 -16.46 11.46 5.03
C TRP A 487 -16.27 9.98 5.32
N LEU A 488 -17.32 9.37 5.84
CA LEU A 488 -17.38 7.97 6.22
C LEU A 488 -18.38 7.24 5.34
N VAL A 489 -18.18 5.93 5.26
CA VAL A 489 -19.15 4.99 4.71
C VAL A 489 -19.75 4.19 5.85
N LEU A 490 -21.07 4.04 5.83
CA LEU A 490 -21.76 3.08 6.68
C LEU A 490 -21.94 1.76 5.93
N ALA A 491 -21.29 0.70 6.41
CA ALA A 491 -21.49 -0.65 5.92
C ALA A 491 -22.50 -1.39 6.79
N VAL A 492 -23.44 -2.11 6.17
CA VAL A 492 -24.46 -2.91 6.86
C VAL A 492 -24.44 -4.33 6.30
N ASP A 493 -24.09 -5.30 7.15
CA ASP A 493 -24.03 -6.74 6.87
C ASP A 493 -25.16 -7.45 7.63
N VAL A 494 -26.14 -7.99 6.89
CA VAL A 494 -27.25 -8.76 7.44
C VAL A 494 -27.01 -10.26 7.28
N GLY A 495 -26.45 -10.86 8.33
CA GLY A 495 -26.21 -12.30 8.41
C GLY A 495 -27.45 -13.10 8.81
N THR A 496 -27.24 -14.40 9.09
CA THR A 496 -28.33 -15.34 9.42
C THR A 496 -29.01 -15.03 10.76
N THR A 497 -28.28 -14.58 11.77
CA THR A 497 -28.80 -14.39 13.15
C THR A 497 -28.54 -12.99 13.70
N SER A 498 -27.87 -12.12 12.95
CA SER A 498 -27.54 -10.77 13.41
C SER A 498 -27.32 -9.80 12.25
N VAL A 499 -27.64 -8.54 12.53
CA VAL A 499 -27.24 -7.38 11.73
C VAL A 499 -25.97 -6.80 12.34
N ARG A 500 -24.96 -6.57 11.51
CA ARG A 500 -23.71 -5.89 11.86
C ARG A 500 -23.63 -4.60 11.06
N THR A 501 -23.22 -3.53 11.70
CA THR A 501 -22.95 -2.25 11.05
C THR A 501 -21.58 -1.74 11.43
N ALA A 502 -20.92 -1.03 10.51
CA ALA A 502 -19.63 -0.42 10.74
C ALA A 502 -19.54 0.96 10.09
N LEU A 503 -18.89 1.88 10.80
CA LEU A 503 -18.41 3.13 10.23
C LEU A 503 -16.99 2.90 9.72
N VAL A 504 -16.80 3.11 8.43
CA VAL A 504 -15.54 2.83 7.74
C VAL A 504 -15.05 4.10 7.07
N ASP A 505 -13.76 4.38 7.21
CA ASP A 505 -13.15 5.51 6.52
C ASP A 505 -12.84 5.17 5.04
N PRO A 506 -12.49 6.15 4.20
CA PRO A 506 -12.19 5.90 2.79
C PRO A 506 -10.97 4.99 2.54
N THR A 507 -10.14 4.75 3.55
CA THR A 507 -8.98 3.83 3.45
C THR A 507 -9.37 2.37 3.71
N GLY A 508 -10.62 2.12 4.11
CA GLY A 508 -11.12 0.79 4.45
C GLY A 508 -10.89 0.40 5.91
N HIS A 509 -10.50 1.35 6.77
CA HIS A 509 -10.34 1.09 8.20
C HIS A 509 -11.68 1.24 8.93
N ILE A 510 -12.02 0.24 9.75
CA ILE A 510 -13.24 0.24 10.56
C ILE A 510 -12.99 1.06 11.83
N LEU A 511 -13.69 2.19 11.97
CA LEU A 511 -13.61 3.05 13.15
C LEU A 511 -14.29 2.41 14.37
N ASP A 512 -15.50 1.89 14.15
CA ASP A 512 -16.28 1.19 15.17
C ASP A 512 -17.34 0.32 14.48
N ARG A 513 -17.83 -0.71 15.20
CA ARG A 513 -18.87 -1.63 14.75
C ARG A 513 -19.94 -1.88 15.81
N ALA A 514 -21.17 -2.09 15.39
CA ALA A 514 -22.27 -2.52 16.26
C ALA A 514 -22.93 -3.77 15.72
N VAL A 515 -23.47 -4.58 16.62
CA VAL A 515 -24.12 -5.86 16.29
C VAL A 515 -25.43 -5.96 17.05
N GLN A 516 -26.47 -6.44 16.39
CA GLN A 516 -27.75 -6.75 17.02
C GLN A 516 -28.29 -8.07 16.47
N GLU A 517 -28.73 -8.94 17.36
CA GLU A 517 -29.36 -10.22 17.01
C GLU A 517 -30.74 -10.00 16.38
N VAL A 518 -31.10 -10.90 15.46
CA VAL A 518 -32.42 -10.97 14.82
C VAL A 518 -32.97 -12.39 14.92
N GLN A 519 -34.27 -12.52 15.08
CA GLN A 519 -34.91 -13.80 15.31
C GLN A 519 -35.03 -14.62 14.02
N VAL A 520 -34.75 -15.92 14.14
CA VAL A 520 -35.07 -16.91 13.10
C VAL A 520 -36.32 -17.67 13.53
N HIS A 521 -37.36 -17.66 12.70
CA HIS A 521 -38.61 -18.38 12.92
C HIS A 521 -38.57 -19.72 12.19
N GLN A 522 -38.51 -20.82 12.96
CA GLN A 522 -38.48 -22.19 12.43
C GLN A 522 -39.65 -23.01 12.97
N PRO A 523 -40.79 -23.07 12.25
CA PRO A 523 -41.94 -23.88 12.66
C PRO A 523 -41.72 -25.38 12.39
N GLY A 524 -40.70 -25.74 11.61
CA GLY A 524 -40.34 -27.11 11.27
C GLY A 524 -38.92 -27.20 10.70
N PRO A 525 -38.39 -28.42 10.50
CA PRO A 525 -36.99 -28.64 10.12
C PRO A 525 -36.61 -28.09 8.74
N GLU A 526 -37.57 -27.98 7.83
CA GLU A 526 -37.37 -27.50 6.45
C GLU A 526 -37.75 -26.02 6.27
N LEU A 527 -38.27 -25.36 7.31
CA LEU A 527 -38.84 -24.02 7.24
C LEU A 527 -37.99 -23.04 8.04
N ALA A 528 -37.47 -22.00 7.39
CA ALA A 528 -36.66 -20.96 8.02
C ALA A 528 -37.08 -19.58 7.49
N MET A 529 -37.57 -18.73 8.39
CA MET A 529 -38.12 -17.42 8.04
C MET A 529 -37.58 -16.33 8.95
N GLN A 530 -37.60 -15.10 8.46
CA GLN A 530 -37.25 -13.89 9.20
C GLN A 530 -38.31 -12.81 8.97
N SER A 531 -38.25 -11.74 9.77
CA SER A 531 -39.00 -10.52 9.51
C SER A 531 -38.09 -9.43 8.97
N SER A 532 -38.43 -8.90 7.79
CA SER A 532 -37.74 -7.75 7.21
C SER A 532 -37.94 -6.48 8.05
N ALA A 533 -39.05 -6.38 8.80
CA ALA A 533 -39.31 -5.28 9.74
C ALA A 533 -38.34 -5.28 10.92
N GLU A 534 -38.09 -6.46 11.49
CA GLU A 534 -37.12 -6.65 12.57
C GLU A 534 -35.71 -6.35 12.08
N ILE A 535 -35.32 -6.90 10.93
CA ILE A 535 -34.02 -6.66 10.30
C ILE A 535 -33.79 -5.16 10.08
N TRP A 536 -34.75 -4.45 9.50
CA TRP A 536 -34.62 -3.01 9.29
C TRP A 536 -34.49 -2.24 10.61
N ARG A 537 -35.28 -2.59 11.63
CA ARG A 537 -35.15 -1.99 12.97
C ARG A 537 -33.77 -2.25 13.58
N ALA A 538 -33.20 -3.44 13.39
CA ALA A 538 -31.85 -3.75 13.84
C ALA A 538 -30.78 -2.93 13.08
N CYS A 539 -30.93 -2.73 11.76
CA CYS A 539 -30.08 -1.82 10.98
C CYS A 539 -30.12 -0.39 11.56
N CYS A 540 -31.32 0.14 11.81
CA CYS A 540 -31.52 1.46 12.40
C CYS A 540 -30.92 1.59 13.79
N SER A 541 -31.21 0.63 14.68
CA SER A 541 -30.73 0.61 16.06
C SER A 541 -29.19 0.58 16.13
N THR A 542 -28.55 -0.31 15.36
CA THR A 542 -27.09 -0.43 15.35
C THR A 542 -26.41 0.79 14.74
N THR A 543 -27.01 1.39 13.69
CA THR A 543 -26.52 2.63 13.07
C THR A 543 -26.60 3.80 14.05
N GLN A 544 -27.76 4.02 14.68
CA GLN A 544 -27.93 5.08 15.66
C GLN A 544 -26.99 4.90 16.87
N ALA A 545 -26.81 3.66 17.34
CA ALA A 545 -25.89 3.36 18.42
C ALA A 545 -24.43 3.68 18.05
N LEU A 546 -24.02 3.38 16.81
CA LEU A 546 -22.71 3.76 16.28
C LEU A 546 -22.52 5.26 16.26
N LEU A 547 -23.42 6.00 15.60
CA LEU A 547 -23.33 7.46 15.47
C LEU A 547 -23.26 8.15 16.83
N GLN A 548 -24.04 7.67 17.81
CA GLN A 548 -24.00 8.18 19.18
C GLN A 548 -22.68 7.86 19.88
N ARG A 549 -22.18 6.63 19.75
CA ARG A 549 -20.98 6.16 20.45
C ARG A 549 -19.70 6.78 19.90
N THR A 550 -19.63 6.99 18.59
CA THR A 550 -18.48 7.62 17.91
C THR A 550 -18.59 9.15 17.86
N ALA A 551 -19.72 9.72 18.31
CA ALA A 551 -20.04 11.14 18.17
C ALA A 551 -19.93 11.64 16.71
N THR A 552 -20.23 10.77 15.74
CA THR A 552 -20.18 11.07 14.31
C THR A 552 -21.40 11.90 13.91
N SER A 553 -21.16 13.01 13.21
CA SER A 553 -22.24 13.80 12.64
C SER A 553 -22.89 13.04 11.47
N PRO A 554 -24.23 12.99 11.36
CA PRO A 554 -24.93 12.38 10.23
C PRO A 554 -24.44 12.85 8.84
N ASP A 555 -24.01 14.11 8.72
CA ASP A 555 -23.51 14.68 7.47
C ASP A 555 -22.12 14.16 7.06
N GLN A 556 -21.37 13.56 7.99
CA GLN A 556 -20.10 12.91 7.67
C GLN A 556 -20.32 11.58 6.94
N VAL A 557 -21.48 10.93 7.08
CA VAL A 557 -21.75 9.66 6.42
C VAL A 557 -22.25 9.91 4.99
N ARG A 558 -21.33 9.93 4.04
CA ARG A 558 -21.61 10.28 2.63
C ARG A 558 -22.30 9.14 1.87
N ALA A 559 -22.06 7.89 2.27
CA ALA A 559 -22.71 6.75 1.65
C ALA A 559 -23.01 5.62 2.64
N ILE A 560 -24.01 4.82 2.26
CA ILE A 560 -24.41 3.59 2.92
C ILE A 560 -24.46 2.46 1.88
N ALA A 561 -23.98 1.29 2.28
CA ALA A 561 -24.06 0.08 1.47
C ALA A 561 -24.58 -1.07 2.30
N PHE A 562 -25.31 -1.96 1.64
CA PHE A 562 -25.93 -3.12 2.26
C PHE A 562 -25.43 -4.40 1.59
N ASP A 563 -25.01 -5.34 2.41
CA ASP A 563 -24.94 -6.75 2.06
C ASP A 563 -25.86 -7.57 2.96
N ALA A 564 -26.28 -8.73 2.46
CA ALA A 564 -27.08 -9.65 3.24
C ALA A 564 -26.98 -11.08 2.71
N THR A 565 -27.48 -12.03 3.50
CA THR A 565 -27.80 -13.37 2.99
C THR A 565 -28.72 -13.29 1.78
N CYS A 566 -28.59 -14.24 0.84
CA CYS A 566 -29.45 -14.34 -0.34
C CYS A 566 -30.86 -14.90 -0.02
N SER A 567 -31.57 -14.22 0.87
CA SER A 567 -32.94 -14.54 1.30
C SER A 567 -33.97 -13.74 0.49
N MET A 568 -35.19 -14.24 0.31
CA MET A 568 -36.23 -13.53 -0.47
C MET A 568 -37.20 -12.80 0.45
N VAL A 569 -37.37 -11.50 0.22
CA VAL A 569 -38.40 -10.69 0.87
C VAL A 569 -39.62 -10.59 -0.04
N VAL A 570 -40.80 -10.86 0.52
CA VAL A 570 -42.10 -10.72 -0.16
C VAL A 570 -42.72 -9.38 0.22
N GLU A 571 -42.61 -8.40 -0.68
CA GLU A 571 -43.08 -7.04 -0.43
C GLU A 571 -44.56 -6.89 -0.78
N ALA A 572 -45.30 -6.18 0.07
CA ALA A 572 -46.71 -5.83 -0.16
C ALA A 572 -46.96 -4.33 -0.10
N GLY A 573 -47.45 -3.78 -1.22
CA GLY A 573 -48.07 -2.47 -1.26
C GLY A 573 -47.14 -1.33 -0.83
N ASP A 574 -47.69 -0.37 -0.07
CA ASP A 574 -46.98 0.79 0.46
C ASP A 574 -46.01 0.37 1.57
N VAL A 575 -44.71 0.49 1.30
CA VAL A 575 -43.57 0.18 2.18
C VAL A 575 -43.67 0.87 3.56
N THR A 576 -44.51 1.90 3.72
CA THR A 576 -44.65 2.68 4.95
C THR A 576 -45.76 2.21 5.88
N GLN A 577 -46.89 1.69 5.35
CA GLN A 577 -48.10 1.38 6.12
C GLN A 577 -48.92 0.18 5.59
N GLY A 578 -48.43 -0.53 4.56
CA GLY A 578 -49.10 -1.69 3.99
C GLY A 578 -49.10 -2.90 4.93
N PRO A 579 -50.12 -3.78 4.84
CA PRO A 579 -50.09 -5.06 5.54
C PRO A 579 -48.97 -5.93 4.96
N ARG A 580 -48.07 -6.43 5.82
CA ARG A 580 -47.03 -7.38 5.42
C ARG A 580 -47.64 -8.75 5.12
N LEU A 581 -47.07 -9.45 4.15
CA LEU A 581 -47.54 -10.78 3.76
C LEU A 581 -46.73 -11.85 4.46
N SER A 582 -47.39 -12.63 5.31
CA SER A 582 -46.75 -13.77 5.96
C SER A 582 -46.39 -14.84 4.93
N VAL A 583 -45.15 -15.33 4.99
CA VAL A 583 -44.69 -16.51 4.24
C VAL A 583 -44.74 -17.79 5.08
N ASP A 584 -45.32 -17.74 6.29
CA ASP A 584 -45.53 -18.90 7.16
C ASP A 584 -46.79 -19.68 6.72
N PRO A 585 -46.65 -20.90 6.16
CA PRO A 585 -47.81 -21.70 5.74
C PRO A 585 -48.57 -22.32 6.91
N THR A 586 -47.95 -22.43 8.09
CA THR A 586 -48.60 -23.05 9.25
C THR A 586 -49.39 -22.04 10.08
N ASN A 587 -49.24 -20.74 9.78
CA ASN A 587 -49.82 -19.63 10.52
C ASN A 587 -49.51 -19.73 12.04
N THR A 588 -48.36 -20.32 12.37
CA THR A 588 -47.87 -20.50 13.75
C THR A 588 -47.45 -19.17 14.34
N PHE A 589 -46.92 -18.28 13.50
CA PHE A 589 -46.38 -16.99 13.92
C PHE A 589 -47.30 -15.83 13.52
N ALA A 590 -48.62 -16.00 13.69
CA ALA A 590 -49.62 -15.01 13.30
C ALA A 590 -49.31 -13.61 13.85
N ALA A 591 -49.53 -12.58 13.03
CA ALA A 591 -49.12 -11.18 13.24
C ALA A 591 -49.50 -10.56 14.61
N ALA A 592 -50.50 -11.12 15.31
CA ALA A 592 -51.00 -10.62 16.57
C ALA A 592 -50.20 -11.05 17.82
N GLU A 593 -49.39 -12.13 17.75
CA GLU A 593 -48.70 -12.69 18.94
C GLU A 593 -47.22 -12.28 19.07
N ILE A 594 -46.54 -11.88 17.99
CA ILE A 594 -45.07 -11.75 17.95
C ILE A 594 -44.60 -10.31 17.65
N GLY A 595 -45.52 -9.41 17.28
CA GLY A 595 -45.18 -8.02 16.97
C GLY A 595 -44.59 -7.81 15.57
N ASP A 596 -44.01 -8.85 14.94
CA ASP A 596 -43.44 -8.82 13.59
C ASP A 596 -43.94 -10.01 12.73
N VAL A 597 -44.20 -9.73 11.45
CA VAL A 597 -44.68 -10.74 10.47
C VAL A 597 -43.47 -11.40 9.79
N PRO A 598 -43.42 -12.75 9.69
CA PRO A 598 -42.39 -13.43 8.91
C PRO A 598 -42.68 -13.28 7.42
N ASP A 599 -42.00 -12.36 6.75
CA ASP A 599 -42.16 -12.02 5.33
C ASP A 599 -40.89 -12.31 4.50
N VAL A 600 -39.88 -12.94 5.12
CA VAL A 600 -38.62 -13.34 4.48
C VAL A 600 -38.50 -14.86 4.45
N LEU A 601 -38.34 -15.42 3.25
CA LEU A 601 -37.92 -16.80 3.02
C LEU A 601 -36.40 -16.86 3.08
N MET A 602 -35.84 -17.45 4.15
CA MET A 602 -34.38 -17.45 4.35
C MET A 602 -33.65 -18.29 3.30
N TRP A 603 -32.37 -18.00 3.08
CA TRP A 603 -31.50 -18.78 2.19
C TRP A 603 -31.55 -20.28 2.50
N MET A 604 -31.46 -20.65 3.78
CA MET A 604 -31.48 -22.03 4.30
C MET A 604 -32.89 -22.67 4.40
N ASP A 605 -33.94 -22.01 3.88
CA ASP A 605 -35.28 -22.60 3.82
C ASP A 605 -35.35 -23.65 2.70
N HIS A 606 -35.79 -24.86 3.05
CA HIS A 606 -35.75 -26.02 2.16
C HIS A 606 -37.12 -26.50 1.67
N ARG A 607 -38.17 -25.69 1.85
CA ARG A 607 -39.55 -26.06 1.47
C ARG A 607 -39.74 -26.34 -0.03
N ALA A 608 -38.90 -25.75 -0.89
CA ALA A 608 -39.06 -25.76 -2.35
C ALA A 608 -38.34 -26.93 -3.06
N SER A 609 -38.21 -28.08 -2.39
CA SER A 609 -37.49 -29.24 -2.92
C SER A 609 -38.15 -29.83 -4.18
N GLU A 610 -39.48 -29.92 -4.20
CA GLU A 610 -40.23 -30.45 -5.35
C GLU A 610 -40.14 -29.52 -6.55
N GLU A 611 -40.24 -28.22 -6.33
CA GLU A 611 -40.12 -27.19 -7.37
C GLU A 611 -38.71 -27.16 -7.95
N ALA A 612 -37.67 -27.26 -7.14
CA ALA A 612 -36.30 -27.35 -7.63
C ALA A 612 -36.11 -28.58 -8.53
N GLN A 613 -36.66 -29.74 -8.15
CA GLN A 613 -36.62 -30.95 -8.98
C GLN A 613 -37.39 -30.78 -10.30
N ALA A 614 -38.55 -30.12 -10.26
CA ALA A 614 -39.34 -29.82 -11.45
C ALA A 614 -38.58 -28.87 -12.40
N ILE A 615 -37.99 -27.79 -11.88
CA ILE A 615 -37.15 -26.86 -12.65
C ILE A 615 -35.97 -27.60 -13.27
N ASN A 616 -35.26 -28.41 -12.48
CA ASN A 616 -34.09 -29.15 -12.96
C ASN A 616 -34.44 -30.19 -14.04
N SER A 617 -35.66 -30.74 -14.01
CA SER A 617 -36.15 -31.67 -15.02
C SER A 617 -36.40 -31.01 -16.39
N THR A 618 -36.58 -29.68 -16.44
CA THR A 618 -36.70 -28.94 -17.71
C THR A 618 -35.43 -29.00 -18.54
N LYS A 619 -34.26 -29.16 -17.90
CA LYS A 619 -32.93 -29.08 -18.52
C LYS A 619 -32.75 -27.81 -19.35
N HIS A 620 -33.42 -26.73 -18.96
CA HIS A 620 -33.35 -25.46 -19.66
C HIS A 620 -31.90 -24.95 -19.70
N LYS A 621 -31.51 -24.30 -20.81
CA LYS A 621 -30.10 -23.91 -21.04
C LYS A 621 -29.53 -22.99 -19.96
N VAL A 622 -30.37 -22.19 -19.32
CA VAL A 622 -29.97 -21.27 -18.23
C VAL A 622 -29.42 -22.01 -17.01
N LEU A 623 -29.86 -23.27 -16.79
CA LEU A 623 -29.39 -24.07 -15.66
C LEU A 623 -27.89 -24.38 -15.71
N ARG A 624 -27.24 -24.23 -16.88
CA ARG A 624 -25.78 -24.39 -17.00
C ARG A 624 -25.00 -23.39 -16.14
N PHE A 625 -25.57 -22.22 -15.85
CA PHE A 625 -24.94 -21.18 -15.02
C PHE A 625 -25.06 -21.45 -13.52
N VAL A 626 -25.76 -22.50 -13.11
CA VAL A 626 -25.89 -22.94 -11.71
C VAL A 626 -25.37 -24.38 -11.55
N GLY A 627 -24.38 -24.76 -12.35
CA GLY A 627 -23.77 -26.11 -12.29
C GLY A 627 -24.63 -27.22 -12.88
N GLY A 628 -25.69 -26.90 -13.64
CA GLY A 628 -26.58 -27.85 -14.30
C GLY A 628 -27.96 -28.00 -13.65
N GLY A 629 -28.18 -27.41 -12.46
CA GLY A 629 -29.47 -27.38 -11.80
C GLY A 629 -29.54 -26.35 -10.68
N VAL A 630 -30.71 -25.73 -10.49
CA VAL A 630 -30.97 -24.82 -9.37
C VAL A 630 -30.92 -25.58 -8.04
N SER A 631 -30.36 -24.92 -7.04
CA SER A 631 -30.58 -25.31 -5.64
C SER A 631 -31.97 -24.88 -5.21
N LEU A 632 -32.60 -25.67 -4.34
CA LEU A 632 -33.85 -25.31 -3.66
C LEU A 632 -33.72 -24.06 -2.78
N GLU A 633 -32.49 -23.66 -2.45
CA GLU A 633 -32.18 -22.41 -1.72
C GLU A 633 -32.26 -21.16 -2.62
N MET A 634 -32.23 -21.31 -3.95
CA MET A 634 -32.35 -20.20 -4.90
C MET A 634 -33.79 -19.69 -5.03
N GLN A 635 -33.94 -18.52 -5.65
CA GLN A 635 -35.20 -17.78 -5.59
C GLN A 635 -36.29 -18.33 -6.53
N MET A 636 -35.92 -18.89 -7.68
CA MET A 636 -36.89 -19.42 -8.65
C MET A 636 -37.73 -20.60 -8.09
N PRO A 637 -37.14 -21.62 -7.44
CA PRO A 637 -37.91 -22.64 -6.72
C PRO A 637 -38.85 -22.06 -5.66
N LYS A 638 -38.37 -21.11 -4.84
CA LYS A 638 -39.16 -20.46 -3.79
C LYS A 638 -40.36 -19.67 -4.34
N LEU A 639 -40.19 -18.98 -5.48
CA LEU A 639 -41.29 -18.32 -6.18
C LEU A 639 -42.33 -19.32 -6.70
N CYS A 640 -41.90 -20.42 -7.31
CA CYS A 640 -42.81 -21.47 -7.78
C CYS A 640 -43.59 -22.08 -6.61
N TRP A 641 -42.90 -22.27 -5.48
CA TRP A 641 -43.52 -22.77 -4.25
C TRP A 641 -44.57 -21.79 -3.72
N LEU A 642 -44.25 -20.49 -3.64
CA LEU A 642 -45.20 -19.45 -3.24
C LEU A 642 -46.42 -19.39 -4.16
N GLN A 643 -46.22 -19.44 -5.48
CA GLN A 643 -47.30 -19.44 -6.46
C GLN A 643 -48.27 -20.61 -6.26
N THR A 644 -47.74 -21.78 -5.88
CA THR A 644 -48.51 -23.02 -5.74
C THR A 644 -49.17 -23.14 -4.37
N HIS A 645 -48.42 -22.84 -3.30
CA HIS A 645 -48.82 -23.13 -1.93
C HIS A 645 -49.40 -21.93 -1.19
N LEU A 646 -49.01 -20.70 -1.56
CA LEU A 646 -49.53 -19.46 -0.99
C LEU A 646 -49.98 -18.50 -2.12
N PRO A 647 -50.95 -18.90 -2.97
CA PRO A 647 -51.34 -18.12 -4.15
C PRO A 647 -51.90 -16.73 -3.80
N ASP A 648 -52.55 -16.58 -2.64
CA ASP A 648 -53.05 -15.29 -2.17
C ASP A 648 -51.91 -14.32 -1.84
N VAL A 649 -50.85 -14.80 -1.19
CA VAL A 649 -49.62 -14.03 -0.92
C VAL A 649 -48.91 -13.71 -2.23
N TYR A 650 -48.74 -14.72 -3.09
CA TYR A 650 -48.13 -14.53 -4.41
C TYR A 650 -48.90 -13.53 -5.27
N SER A 651 -50.23 -13.48 -5.23
CA SER A 651 -51.01 -12.53 -6.06
C SER A 651 -50.97 -11.10 -5.52
N GLN A 652 -50.90 -10.91 -4.20
CA GLN A 652 -50.88 -9.61 -3.54
C GLN A 652 -49.50 -8.95 -3.52
N ALA A 653 -48.43 -9.72 -3.61
CA ALA A 653 -47.08 -9.18 -3.51
C ALA A 653 -46.77 -8.21 -4.67
N THR A 654 -46.35 -7.00 -4.35
CA THR A 654 -45.99 -5.97 -5.34
C THR A 654 -44.57 -6.13 -5.86
N GLY A 655 -43.71 -6.84 -5.11
CA GLY A 655 -42.37 -7.20 -5.54
C GLY A 655 -41.79 -8.36 -4.75
N PHE A 656 -40.87 -9.06 -5.39
CA PHE A 656 -40.01 -10.06 -4.78
C PHE A 656 -38.58 -9.55 -4.91
N PHE A 657 -37.90 -9.47 -3.76
CA PHE A 657 -36.57 -8.90 -3.67
C PHE A 657 -35.65 -9.92 -3.02
N ASP A 658 -34.40 -9.95 -3.45
CA ASP A 658 -33.34 -10.49 -2.62
C ASP A 658 -33.17 -9.53 -1.43
N LEU A 659 -32.86 -10.04 -0.24
CA LEU A 659 -32.75 -9.23 0.99
C LEU A 659 -31.79 -8.04 0.86
N PRO A 660 -30.60 -8.15 0.23
CA PRO A 660 -29.73 -7.00 -0.02
C PRO A 660 -30.41 -5.91 -0.89
N ASP A 661 -31.14 -6.33 -1.93
CA ASP A 661 -31.89 -5.42 -2.79
C ASP A 661 -33.05 -4.77 -2.06
N TRP A 662 -33.77 -5.53 -1.22
CA TRP A 662 -34.86 -5.00 -0.41
C TRP A 662 -34.37 -3.92 0.57
N LEU A 663 -33.19 -4.07 1.16
CA LEU A 663 -32.60 -3.05 2.04
C LEU A 663 -32.32 -1.75 1.27
N SER A 664 -31.74 -1.85 0.07
CA SER A 664 -31.51 -0.70 -0.81
C SER A 664 -32.83 -0.04 -1.25
N PHE A 665 -33.86 -0.84 -1.55
CA PHE A 665 -35.21 -0.37 -1.86
C PHE A 665 -35.85 0.32 -0.65
N ARG A 666 -35.76 -0.28 0.55
CA ARG A 666 -36.31 0.29 1.80
C ARG A 666 -35.65 1.61 2.18
N ALA A 667 -34.40 1.80 1.77
CA ALA A 667 -33.64 3.02 1.97
C ALA A 667 -34.00 4.14 0.96
N THR A 668 -34.31 3.79 -0.29
CA THR A 668 -34.40 4.74 -1.42
C THR A 668 -35.77 4.85 -2.11
N ASP A 669 -36.70 3.94 -1.83
CA ASP A 669 -37.92 3.66 -2.61
C ASP A 669 -37.66 3.35 -4.11
N ASN A 670 -36.40 3.07 -4.49
CA ASN A 670 -36.02 2.72 -5.85
C ASN A 670 -35.99 1.20 -6.03
N GLY A 671 -36.82 0.70 -6.96
CA GLY A 671 -36.92 -0.71 -7.29
C GLY A 671 -35.80 -1.25 -8.20
N ALA A 672 -34.58 -0.71 -8.11
CA ALA A 672 -33.41 -1.30 -8.77
C ALA A 672 -33.02 -2.65 -8.12
N ARG A 673 -32.27 -3.47 -8.84
CA ARG A 673 -31.71 -4.74 -8.36
C ARG A 673 -30.21 -4.76 -8.57
N SER A 674 -29.47 -5.39 -7.66
CA SER A 674 -28.06 -5.67 -7.86
C SER A 674 -27.88 -6.78 -8.88
N ARG A 675 -26.96 -6.59 -9.83
CA ARG A 675 -26.49 -7.66 -10.72
C ARG A 675 -26.05 -8.89 -9.94
N CYS A 676 -25.42 -8.71 -8.77
CA CYS A 676 -24.95 -9.80 -7.93
C CYS A 676 -26.11 -10.73 -7.55
N SER A 677 -27.18 -10.17 -6.98
CA SER A 677 -28.34 -10.96 -6.56
C SER A 677 -29.02 -11.65 -7.73
N VAL A 678 -29.43 -10.89 -8.75
CA VAL A 678 -30.27 -11.45 -9.83
C VAL A 678 -29.54 -12.47 -10.70
N ILE A 679 -28.24 -12.27 -10.96
CA ILE A 679 -27.45 -13.23 -11.75
C ILE A 679 -27.18 -14.49 -10.93
N CYS A 680 -26.72 -14.36 -9.68
CA CYS A 680 -26.30 -15.52 -8.90
C CYS A 680 -27.48 -16.40 -8.44
N LYS A 681 -28.63 -15.82 -8.10
CA LYS A 681 -29.71 -16.52 -7.37
C LYS A 681 -31.09 -16.49 -8.03
N TRP A 682 -31.26 -15.69 -9.09
CA TRP A 682 -32.54 -15.56 -9.80
C TRP A 682 -32.47 -16.04 -11.25
N ASN A 683 -31.35 -16.58 -11.72
CA ASN A 683 -31.18 -17.03 -13.11
C ASN A 683 -31.33 -15.91 -14.16
N TYR A 684 -31.07 -14.65 -13.78
CA TYR A 684 -30.80 -13.59 -14.75
C TYR A 684 -29.50 -13.89 -15.46
N VAL A 685 -29.46 -13.78 -16.78
CA VAL A 685 -28.24 -14.02 -17.57
C VAL A 685 -27.76 -12.70 -18.12
N ASP A 686 -26.46 -12.45 -18.07
CA ASP A 686 -25.87 -11.29 -18.72
C ASP A 686 -24.43 -11.56 -19.15
N GLY A 687 -23.93 -10.79 -20.12
CA GLY A 687 -22.63 -10.99 -20.75
C GLY A 687 -22.62 -12.13 -21.77
N CYS A 688 -23.79 -12.60 -22.22
CA CYS A 688 -23.97 -13.65 -23.21
C CYS A 688 -24.84 -13.16 -24.37
N PRO A 689 -24.23 -12.63 -25.46
CA PRO A 689 -24.96 -12.00 -26.55
C PRO A 689 -26.15 -12.83 -27.05
N GLY A 690 -27.34 -12.23 -27.01
CA GLY A 690 -28.60 -12.85 -27.45
C GLY A 690 -29.36 -13.63 -26.38
N HIS A 691 -28.83 -13.68 -25.14
CA HIS A 691 -29.46 -14.31 -23.99
C HIS A 691 -29.47 -13.40 -22.74
N ASP A 692 -29.15 -12.12 -22.90
CA ASP A 692 -29.06 -11.15 -21.81
C ASP A 692 -30.46 -10.78 -21.29
N GLY A 693 -30.59 -10.70 -19.97
CA GLY A 693 -31.83 -10.38 -19.27
C GLY A 693 -32.56 -11.57 -18.64
N TRP A 694 -33.80 -11.29 -18.22
CA TRP A 694 -34.76 -12.30 -17.79
C TRP A 694 -35.24 -13.14 -18.98
N HIS A 695 -34.95 -14.44 -18.96
CA HIS A 695 -35.31 -15.32 -20.07
C HIS A 695 -36.80 -15.72 -20.03
N THR A 696 -37.63 -15.10 -20.85
CA THR A 696 -39.10 -15.34 -20.88
C THR A 696 -39.45 -16.80 -21.17
N GLY A 697 -38.68 -17.48 -22.03
CA GLY A 697 -38.83 -18.91 -22.28
C GLY A 697 -38.62 -19.76 -21.02
N TYR A 698 -37.61 -19.40 -20.21
CA TYR A 698 -37.33 -20.10 -18.96
C TYR A 698 -38.46 -19.92 -17.96
N LEU A 699 -38.90 -18.67 -17.76
CA LEU A 699 -40.00 -18.33 -16.86
C LEU A 699 -41.31 -19.04 -17.26
N ASN A 700 -41.59 -19.15 -18.56
CA ASN A 700 -42.73 -19.92 -19.07
C ASN A 700 -42.59 -21.42 -18.79
N ASP A 701 -41.41 -22.00 -19.03
CA ASP A 701 -41.13 -23.43 -18.84
C ASP A 701 -41.25 -23.86 -17.37
N ILE A 702 -40.89 -22.98 -16.43
CA ILE A 702 -41.00 -23.25 -14.99
C ILE A 702 -42.35 -22.87 -14.38
N GLY A 703 -43.29 -22.35 -15.18
CA GLY A 703 -44.66 -22.04 -14.74
C GLY A 703 -44.90 -20.60 -14.25
N LEU A 704 -43.88 -19.76 -14.15
CA LEU A 704 -43.97 -18.34 -13.78
C LEU A 704 -44.38 -17.44 -14.97
N LYS A 705 -45.52 -17.79 -15.59
CA LYS A 705 -45.99 -17.16 -16.85
C LYS A 705 -46.35 -15.68 -16.68
N ASP A 706 -46.85 -15.28 -15.52
CA ASP A 706 -47.14 -13.88 -15.21
C ASP A 706 -45.86 -13.04 -15.18
N LEU A 707 -44.77 -13.58 -14.61
CA LEU A 707 -43.46 -12.92 -14.62
C LEU A 707 -42.80 -12.95 -16.00
N ALA A 708 -43.09 -13.96 -16.83
CA ALA A 708 -42.68 -13.97 -18.23
C ALA A 708 -43.35 -12.86 -19.05
N GLN A 709 -44.59 -12.48 -18.69
CA GLN A 709 -45.33 -11.38 -19.32
C GLN A 709 -44.91 -10.01 -18.77
N SER A 710 -44.68 -9.91 -17.45
CA SER A 710 -44.27 -8.67 -16.79
C SER A 710 -43.25 -8.94 -15.69
N GLN A 711 -42.03 -8.45 -15.90
CA GLN A 711 -40.90 -8.65 -15.00
C GLN A 711 -40.82 -7.59 -13.88
N GLN A 712 -41.81 -6.70 -13.77
CA GLN A 712 -41.82 -5.59 -12.82
C GLN A 712 -41.62 -6.06 -11.36
N ARG A 713 -42.27 -7.15 -10.98
CA ARG A 713 -42.23 -7.69 -9.61
C ARG A 713 -40.87 -8.28 -9.24
N ILE A 714 -40.05 -8.65 -10.22
CA ILE A 714 -38.70 -9.21 -10.02
C ILE A 714 -37.58 -8.22 -10.39
N GLY A 715 -37.94 -7.02 -10.86
CA GLY A 715 -37.04 -5.91 -11.17
C GLY A 715 -36.69 -5.80 -12.65
N THR A 716 -36.73 -4.58 -13.17
CA THR A 716 -36.38 -4.27 -14.58
C THR A 716 -35.17 -3.34 -14.72
N ASP A 717 -34.78 -2.65 -13.64
CA ASP A 717 -33.54 -1.87 -13.53
C ASP A 717 -32.52 -2.72 -12.76
N VAL A 718 -31.48 -3.20 -13.46
CA VAL A 718 -30.42 -4.04 -12.89
C VAL A 718 -29.12 -3.26 -12.95
N ARG A 719 -28.49 -3.04 -11.80
CA ARG A 719 -27.34 -2.15 -11.64
C ARG A 719 -26.09 -2.88 -11.17
N GLU A 720 -24.95 -2.34 -11.58
CA GLU A 720 -23.63 -2.82 -11.15
C GLU A 720 -23.42 -2.64 -9.64
N PRO A 721 -22.80 -3.61 -8.96
CA PRO A 721 -22.42 -3.43 -7.56
C PRO A 721 -21.62 -2.15 -7.35
N GLY A 722 -21.93 -1.41 -6.29
CA GLY A 722 -21.27 -0.13 -5.99
C GLY A 722 -21.73 1.05 -6.84
N SER A 723 -22.59 0.87 -7.85
CA SER A 723 -23.24 2.02 -8.50
C SER A 723 -24.28 2.66 -7.56
N ALA A 724 -24.49 3.98 -7.69
CA ALA A 724 -25.47 4.67 -6.88
C ALA A 724 -26.90 4.25 -7.27
N VAL A 725 -27.70 3.77 -6.30
CA VAL A 725 -29.13 3.47 -6.48
C VAL A 725 -29.95 4.76 -6.39
N GLY A 726 -29.60 5.61 -5.43
CA GLY A 726 -30.26 6.88 -5.12
C GLY A 726 -29.71 7.44 -3.81
N THR A 727 -30.43 8.37 -3.20
CA THR A 727 -30.12 8.84 -1.83
C THR A 727 -31.17 8.35 -0.84
N LEU A 728 -30.86 8.43 0.46
CA LEU A 728 -31.82 8.07 1.50
C LEU A 728 -33.10 8.91 1.39
N THR A 729 -34.24 8.23 1.43
CA THR A 729 -35.55 8.89 1.58
C THR A 729 -35.60 9.64 2.91
N ALA A 730 -36.44 10.67 3.01
CA ALA A 730 -36.63 11.39 4.27
C ALA A 730 -37.07 10.47 5.43
N ARG A 731 -37.77 9.37 5.12
CA ARG A 731 -38.12 8.32 6.08
C ARG A 731 -36.89 7.54 6.54
N ALA A 732 -36.15 6.95 5.60
CA ALA A 732 -35.00 6.13 5.93
C ALA A 732 -33.91 6.92 6.64
N ALA A 733 -33.67 8.18 6.23
CA ALA A 733 -32.76 9.11 6.90
C ALA A 733 -33.14 9.30 8.39
N ARG A 734 -34.42 9.56 8.70
CA ARG A 734 -34.89 9.69 10.09
C ARG A 734 -34.77 8.40 10.89
N GLU A 735 -35.08 7.26 10.28
CA GLU A 735 -35.01 5.95 10.95
C GLU A 735 -33.57 5.51 11.21
N LEU A 736 -32.64 5.77 10.30
CA LEU A 736 -31.22 5.43 10.45
C LEU A 736 -30.45 6.46 11.30
N GLY A 737 -30.98 7.68 11.48
CA GLY A 737 -30.26 8.78 12.11
C GLY A 737 -29.26 9.47 11.16
N LEU A 738 -29.49 9.37 9.85
CA LEU A 738 -28.65 9.92 8.78
C LEU A 738 -29.35 11.09 8.07
N THR A 739 -28.70 11.68 7.07
CA THR A 739 -29.29 12.73 6.22
C THR A 739 -29.67 12.22 4.84
N THR A 740 -30.55 12.95 4.15
CA THR A 740 -30.97 12.64 2.77
C THR A 740 -29.87 12.87 1.72
N ASN A 741 -28.71 13.38 2.14
CA ASN A 741 -27.52 13.52 1.29
C ASN A 741 -26.75 12.20 1.16
N CYS A 742 -26.99 11.24 2.05
CA CYS A 742 -26.32 9.94 2.04
C CYS A 742 -26.73 9.13 0.82
N VAL A 743 -25.75 8.75 -0.01
CA VAL A 743 -25.92 7.94 -1.21
C VAL A 743 -26.04 6.46 -0.84
N VAL A 744 -26.98 5.74 -1.44
CA VAL A 744 -27.14 4.29 -1.25
C VAL A 744 -26.52 3.55 -2.43
N ALA A 745 -25.56 2.68 -2.15
CA ALA A 745 -24.93 1.82 -3.15
C ALA A 745 -25.83 0.64 -3.55
N SER A 746 -25.67 0.16 -4.79
CA SER A 746 -26.21 -1.13 -5.20
C SER A 746 -25.57 -2.24 -4.37
N SER A 747 -26.41 -3.16 -3.91
CA SER A 747 -26.11 -4.14 -2.86
C SER A 747 -25.21 -5.30 -3.34
N LEU A 748 -24.75 -6.12 -2.40
CA LEU A 748 -24.07 -7.40 -2.68
C LEU A 748 -24.67 -8.51 -1.81
N ILE A 749 -24.53 -9.76 -2.26
CA ILE A 749 -24.70 -10.92 -1.36
C ILE A 749 -23.49 -10.99 -0.42
N ASP A 750 -23.71 -11.34 0.85
CA ASP A 750 -22.71 -11.42 1.92
C ASP A 750 -21.37 -12.08 1.52
N ALA A 751 -21.40 -13.26 0.88
CA ALA A 751 -20.19 -13.95 0.43
C ALA A 751 -19.42 -13.14 -0.64
N HIS A 752 -20.14 -12.43 -1.50
CA HIS A 752 -19.57 -11.61 -2.56
C HIS A 752 -19.01 -10.29 -2.01
N ALA A 753 -19.65 -9.72 -0.99
CA ALA A 753 -19.07 -8.63 -0.18
C ALA A 753 -17.80 -9.11 0.54
N GLY A 754 -17.82 -10.31 1.13
CA GLY A 754 -16.63 -10.93 1.72
C GLY A 754 -15.48 -11.10 0.73
N MET A 755 -15.78 -11.50 -0.52
CA MET A 755 -14.80 -11.52 -1.61
C MET A 755 -14.29 -10.12 -1.93
N MET A 756 -15.16 -9.12 -2.06
CA MET A 756 -14.74 -7.73 -2.26
C MET A 756 -13.78 -7.27 -1.15
N GLY A 757 -14.06 -7.59 0.11
CA GLY A 757 -13.16 -7.27 1.23
C GLY A 757 -11.85 -8.04 1.19
N CYS A 758 -11.88 -9.32 0.82
CA CYS A 758 -10.66 -10.12 0.63
C CYS A 758 -9.81 -9.64 -0.54
N LEU A 759 -10.43 -9.16 -1.62
CA LEU A 759 -9.74 -8.59 -2.78
C LEU A 759 -9.25 -7.17 -2.50
N ALA A 760 -9.99 -6.41 -1.69
CA ALA A 760 -9.57 -5.13 -1.15
C ALA A 760 -8.34 -5.27 -0.23
N ALA A 761 -8.13 -6.42 0.40
CA ALA A 761 -6.91 -6.73 1.14
C ALA A 761 -5.74 -7.07 0.21
N SER A 762 -4.95 -6.05 -0.10
CA SER A 762 -3.58 -6.10 -0.66
C SER A 762 -3.38 -7.06 -1.83
N LEU A 763 -3.54 -6.52 -3.03
CA LEU A 763 -2.99 -7.14 -4.22
C LEU A 763 -1.46 -7.08 -4.15
N LEU A 764 -0.81 -8.20 -3.89
CA LEU A 764 0.60 -8.36 -4.29
C LEU A 764 0.76 -7.92 -5.75
N PRO A 765 1.71 -7.03 -6.07
CA PRO A 765 2.06 -6.79 -7.45
C PRO A 765 2.59 -8.08 -8.07
N ASN A 766 2.07 -8.43 -9.26
CA ASN A 766 2.41 -9.61 -10.06
C ASN A 766 1.70 -10.94 -9.73
N GLN A 767 0.57 -10.95 -9.02
CA GLN A 767 -0.31 -12.13 -9.03
C GLN A 767 -1.67 -11.81 -9.64
N PRO A 768 -2.04 -12.48 -10.76
CA PRO A 768 -3.34 -12.30 -11.36
C PRO A 768 -4.43 -12.55 -10.33
N ILE A 769 -5.44 -11.67 -10.27
CA ILE A 769 -6.62 -11.86 -9.42
C ILE A 769 -7.34 -13.20 -9.71
N THR A 770 -7.12 -13.74 -10.91
CA THR A 770 -7.62 -15.02 -11.42
C THR A 770 -6.89 -16.24 -10.85
N GLU A 771 -5.73 -16.06 -10.20
CA GLU A 771 -5.02 -17.14 -9.49
C GLU A 771 -5.40 -17.22 -7.99
N ARG A 772 -6.37 -16.41 -7.54
CA ARG A 772 -6.81 -16.34 -6.15
C ARG A 772 -8.22 -16.88 -5.99
N LEU A 773 -8.42 -17.61 -4.89
CA LEU A 773 -9.74 -18.04 -4.44
C LEU A 773 -10.07 -17.37 -3.11
N CYS A 774 -11.24 -16.78 -3.00
CA CYS A 774 -11.77 -16.27 -1.73
C CYS A 774 -12.62 -17.37 -1.07
N LEU A 775 -12.20 -17.81 0.11
CA LEU A 775 -12.88 -18.80 0.94
C LEU A 775 -13.61 -18.09 2.08
N ILE A 776 -14.91 -17.89 1.91
CA ILE A 776 -15.77 -17.26 2.91
C ILE A 776 -16.30 -18.38 3.83
N ALA A 777 -15.67 -18.57 4.98
CA ALA A 777 -15.85 -19.74 5.82
C ALA A 777 -16.53 -19.42 7.17
N GLY A 778 -17.75 -19.93 7.33
CA GLY A 778 -18.56 -19.85 8.55
C GLY A 778 -19.32 -21.16 8.77
N THR A 779 -20.63 -21.08 9.02
CA THR A 779 -21.51 -22.26 9.15
C THR A 779 -21.42 -23.18 7.93
N SER A 780 -21.41 -22.57 6.74
CA SER A 780 -21.04 -23.16 5.44
C SER A 780 -19.77 -22.49 4.92
N ALA A 781 -19.24 -22.94 3.78
CA ALA A 781 -18.11 -22.27 3.13
C ALA A 781 -18.38 -22.02 1.64
N CYS A 782 -18.08 -20.81 1.17
CA CYS A 782 -18.16 -20.44 -0.25
C CYS A 782 -16.76 -20.27 -0.85
N HIS A 783 -16.55 -20.82 -2.04
CA HIS A 783 -15.29 -20.82 -2.78
C HIS A 783 -15.44 -19.98 -4.04
N LEU A 784 -15.02 -18.71 -3.99
CA LEU A 784 -15.23 -17.73 -5.05
C LEU A 784 -13.94 -17.50 -5.84
N ALA A 785 -14.00 -17.61 -7.16
CA ALA A 785 -12.85 -17.36 -8.04
C ALA A 785 -13.26 -16.58 -9.29
N LEU A 786 -12.35 -15.75 -9.80
CA LEU A 786 -12.56 -14.95 -11.01
C LEU A 786 -11.85 -15.55 -12.22
N HIS A 787 -12.44 -15.37 -13.39
CA HIS A 787 -11.85 -15.70 -14.69
C HIS A 787 -12.17 -14.59 -15.70
N PRO A 788 -11.25 -14.25 -16.63
CA PRO A 788 -11.51 -13.21 -17.63
C PRO A 788 -12.50 -13.68 -18.71
N ASP A 789 -12.49 -14.99 -19.00
CA ASP A 789 -13.35 -15.60 -20.01
C ASP A 789 -14.46 -16.45 -19.40
N LEU A 790 -15.47 -16.75 -20.21
CA LEU A 790 -16.54 -17.68 -19.88
C LEU A 790 -15.99 -19.12 -19.74
N ALA A 791 -15.84 -19.59 -18.50
CA ALA A 791 -15.37 -20.95 -18.18
C ALA A 791 -16.35 -21.66 -17.24
N PHE A 792 -16.87 -22.83 -17.66
CA PHE A 792 -17.81 -23.63 -16.87
C PHE A 792 -17.08 -24.71 -16.09
N VAL A 793 -17.46 -24.91 -14.83
CA VAL A 793 -16.97 -25.99 -13.98
C VAL A 793 -18.16 -26.85 -13.55
N PRO A 794 -18.24 -28.14 -13.94
CA PRO A 794 -19.34 -29.01 -13.53
C PRO A 794 -19.53 -29.05 -12.00
N GLY A 795 -20.77 -28.89 -11.54
CA GLY A 795 -21.13 -28.90 -10.11
C GLY A 795 -20.65 -27.69 -9.30
N VAL A 796 -20.21 -26.63 -9.98
CA VAL A 796 -19.87 -25.33 -9.39
C VAL A 796 -20.81 -24.29 -10.02
N TRP A 797 -21.28 -23.33 -9.23
CA TRP A 797 -22.16 -22.28 -9.72
C TRP A 797 -21.38 -21.22 -10.51
N GLY A 798 -22.05 -20.50 -11.40
CA GLY A 798 -21.43 -19.62 -12.38
C GLY A 798 -21.13 -20.34 -13.71
N PRO A 799 -20.34 -19.71 -14.60
CA PRO A 799 -19.70 -18.40 -14.46
C PRO A 799 -20.71 -17.23 -14.53
N TYR A 800 -20.56 -16.25 -13.63
CA TYR A 800 -21.43 -15.08 -13.49
C TYR A 800 -20.71 -13.79 -13.88
N HIS A 801 -21.19 -13.07 -14.90
CA HIS A 801 -20.52 -11.89 -15.42
C HIS A 801 -20.79 -10.62 -14.59
N GLY A 802 -19.74 -9.92 -14.19
CA GLY A 802 -19.88 -8.57 -13.64
C GLY A 802 -20.62 -8.52 -12.30
N VAL A 803 -20.57 -9.59 -11.49
CA VAL A 803 -21.28 -9.70 -10.21
C VAL A 803 -20.48 -9.21 -9.00
N VAL A 804 -19.18 -8.99 -9.17
CA VAL A 804 -18.24 -8.49 -8.16
C VAL A 804 -17.34 -7.43 -8.81
N LEU A 805 -16.63 -7.80 -9.88
CA LEU A 805 -15.86 -6.88 -10.72
C LEU A 805 -16.43 -6.85 -12.14
N PRO A 806 -16.57 -5.67 -12.79
CA PRO A 806 -17.26 -5.53 -14.08
C PRO A 806 -16.71 -6.42 -15.21
N ASP A 807 -15.38 -6.55 -15.29
CA ASP A 807 -14.70 -7.19 -16.42
C ASP A 807 -14.41 -8.70 -16.20
N TYR A 808 -15.03 -9.32 -15.20
CA TYR A 808 -14.74 -10.70 -14.79
C TYR A 808 -15.98 -11.58 -14.68
N TRP A 809 -15.77 -12.86 -14.93
CA TRP A 809 -16.68 -13.94 -14.63
C TRP A 809 -16.35 -14.56 -13.28
N LEU A 810 -17.36 -14.77 -12.45
CA LEU A 810 -17.21 -15.39 -11.14
C LEU A 810 -17.76 -16.81 -11.14
N VAL A 811 -17.01 -17.75 -10.58
CA VAL A 811 -17.54 -19.07 -10.18
C VAL A 811 -17.63 -19.18 -8.68
N GLU A 812 -18.66 -19.87 -8.21
CA GLU A 812 -19.02 -20.01 -6.80
C GLU A 812 -19.18 -21.49 -6.45
N GLY A 813 -18.09 -22.08 -5.96
CA GLY A 813 -18.13 -23.39 -5.30
C GLY A 813 -18.65 -23.26 -3.88
N GLY A 814 -18.99 -24.38 -3.25
CA GLY A 814 -19.29 -24.34 -1.82
C GLY A 814 -19.33 -25.70 -1.14
N GLN A 815 -19.16 -25.63 0.18
CA GLN A 815 -19.41 -26.72 1.12
C GLN A 815 -20.64 -26.34 1.95
N SER A 816 -21.72 -27.12 1.81
CA SER A 816 -23.00 -26.85 2.48
C SER A 816 -22.90 -26.84 4.01
N ALA A 817 -21.96 -27.61 4.56
CA ALA A 817 -21.64 -27.62 5.98
C ALA A 817 -20.13 -27.53 6.19
N ALA A 818 -19.66 -26.46 6.84
CA ALA A 818 -18.28 -26.27 7.25
C ALA A 818 -18.20 -26.20 8.78
N GLY A 819 -18.49 -25.05 9.38
CA GLY A 819 -18.62 -24.91 10.83
C GLY A 819 -19.70 -25.83 11.40
N ALA A 820 -20.83 -25.94 10.70
CA ALA A 820 -21.92 -26.85 11.08
C ALA A 820 -21.49 -28.33 11.08
N ALA A 821 -20.52 -28.73 10.24
CA ALA A 821 -20.01 -30.09 10.25
C ALA A 821 -19.18 -30.36 11.52
N LEU A 822 -18.38 -29.38 11.97
CA LEU A 822 -17.64 -29.46 13.23
C LEU A 822 -18.60 -29.54 14.42
N ASP A 823 -19.57 -28.64 14.48
CA ASP A 823 -20.59 -28.63 15.53
C ASP A 823 -21.37 -29.94 15.56
N ARG A 824 -21.70 -30.50 14.40
CA ARG A 824 -22.39 -31.78 14.30
C ARG A 824 -21.56 -32.94 14.85
N VAL A 825 -20.27 -33.00 14.53
CA VAL A 825 -19.37 -34.06 15.04
C VAL A 825 -19.20 -33.95 16.55
N LEU A 826 -19.04 -32.73 17.09
CA LEU A 826 -19.00 -32.52 18.53
C LEU A 826 -20.31 -32.93 19.21
N ALA A 827 -21.46 -32.54 18.65
CA ALA A 827 -22.77 -32.88 19.19
C ALA A 827 -23.07 -34.39 19.15
N LEU A 828 -22.44 -35.15 18.27
CA LEU A 828 -22.58 -36.61 18.18
C LEU A 828 -21.74 -37.37 19.20
N HIS A 829 -20.71 -36.75 19.79
CA HIS A 829 -19.71 -37.45 20.59
C HIS A 829 -19.82 -37.14 22.09
N ALA A 830 -20.00 -38.18 22.92
CA ALA A 830 -20.12 -38.03 24.37
C ALA A 830 -18.89 -37.37 25.05
N GLY A 831 -17.73 -37.43 24.40
CA GLY A 831 -16.51 -36.74 24.85
C GLY A 831 -16.52 -35.21 24.68
N ALA A 832 -17.41 -34.62 23.89
CA ALA A 832 -17.47 -33.17 23.69
C ALA A 832 -17.78 -32.41 25.00
N ASP A 833 -18.55 -33.03 25.88
CA ASP A 833 -18.91 -32.52 27.21
C ASP A 833 -17.68 -32.18 28.06
N HIS A 834 -16.58 -32.92 27.91
CA HIS A 834 -15.31 -32.66 28.57
C HIS A 834 -14.73 -31.32 28.12
N TRP A 835 -14.63 -31.13 26.81
CA TRP A 835 -14.04 -29.93 26.19
C TRP A 835 -14.88 -28.68 26.45
N HIS A 836 -16.21 -28.76 26.37
CA HIS A 836 -17.08 -27.64 26.72
C HIS A 836 -16.98 -27.24 28.19
N LYS A 837 -16.92 -28.20 29.12
CA LYS A 837 -16.73 -27.90 30.55
C LYS A 837 -15.36 -27.29 30.83
N GLN A 838 -14.33 -27.73 30.11
CA GLN A 838 -13.01 -27.13 30.22
C GLN A 838 -12.99 -25.69 29.69
N ALA A 839 -13.58 -25.46 28.51
CA ALA A 839 -13.75 -24.13 27.91
C ALA A 839 -14.47 -23.14 28.83
N ALA A 840 -15.57 -23.57 29.44
CA ALA A 840 -16.32 -22.77 30.41
C ALA A 840 -15.50 -22.44 31.67
N ARG A 841 -14.68 -23.38 32.16
CA ARG A 841 -13.81 -23.16 33.33
C ARG A 841 -12.68 -22.17 33.05
N GLU A 842 -12.13 -22.21 31.84
CA GLU A 842 -11.01 -21.36 31.42
C GLU A 842 -11.46 -20.02 30.82
N GLY A 843 -12.76 -19.85 30.53
CA GLY A 843 -13.30 -18.64 29.91
C GLY A 843 -12.83 -18.45 28.46
N ARG A 844 -12.60 -19.55 27.74
CA ARG A 844 -12.03 -19.56 26.38
C ARG A 844 -12.94 -20.29 25.39
N HIS A 845 -12.73 -20.08 24.10
CA HIS A 845 -13.48 -20.80 23.07
C HIS A 845 -13.06 -22.28 22.99
N VAL A 846 -14.03 -23.18 22.77
CA VAL A 846 -13.78 -24.64 22.81
C VAL A 846 -12.73 -25.10 21.80
N THR A 847 -12.71 -24.51 20.60
CA THR A 847 -11.76 -24.86 19.55
C THR A 847 -10.32 -24.52 19.91
N GLU A 848 -10.07 -23.45 20.68
CA GLU A 848 -8.71 -23.10 21.13
C GLU A 848 -8.14 -24.18 22.05
N ILE A 849 -8.95 -24.64 23.00
CA ILE A 849 -8.55 -25.67 23.97
C ILE A 849 -8.31 -27.00 23.27
N MET A 850 -9.20 -27.37 22.34
CA MET A 850 -9.02 -28.58 21.54
C MET A 850 -7.77 -28.49 20.67
N ASN A 851 -7.48 -27.35 20.03
CA ASN A 851 -6.26 -27.17 19.25
C ASN A 851 -4.98 -27.32 20.09
N GLU A 852 -4.95 -26.75 21.30
CA GLU A 852 -3.83 -26.92 22.24
C GLU A 852 -3.70 -28.36 22.74
N ALA A 853 -4.83 -29.04 23.00
CA ALA A 853 -4.83 -30.44 23.37
C ALA A 853 -4.27 -31.33 22.26
N LEU A 854 -4.59 -31.03 21.00
CA LEU A 854 -4.03 -31.73 19.84
C LEU A 854 -2.50 -31.57 19.76
N GLN A 855 -1.98 -30.36 20.01
CA GLN A 855 -0.54 -30.12 20.04
C GLN A 855 0.16 -30.91 21.17
N ARG A 856 -0.46 -30.97 22.36
CA ARG A 856 0.05 -31.80 23.46
C ARG A 856 0.04 -33.29 23.11
N LEU A 857 -1.04 -33.75 22.48
CA LEU A 857 -1.17 -35.14 22.05
C LEU A 857 -0.13 -35.49 20.97
N GLN A 858 0.11 -34.60 20.02
CA GLN A 858 1.17 -34.76 19.02
C GLN A 858 2.54 -34.95 19.68
N GLN A 859 2.86 -34.14 20.70
CA GLN A 859 4.12 -34.24 21.43
C GLN A 859 4.23 -35.54 22.25
N SER A 860 3.15 -35.97 22.91
CA SER A 860 3.17 -37.20 23.72
C SER A 860 3.30 -38.44 22.85
N GLU A 861 2.63 -38.48 21.70
CA GLU A 861 2.68 -39.58 20.73
C GLU A 861 3.92 -39.51 19.82
N LYS A 862 4.73 -38.43 19.93
CA LYS A 862 5.93 -38.19 19.10
C LYS A 862 5.63 -38.21 17.59
N ALA A 863 4.42 -37.77 17.21
CA ALA A 863 4.01 -37.64 15.82
C ALA A 863 4.73 -36.45 15.17
N SER A 864 5.28 -36.64 13.97
CA SER A 864 6.00 -35.57 13.26
C SER A 864 5.03 -34.50 12.77
N HIS A 865 3.83 -34.93 12.34
CA HIS A 865 2.75 -34.06 11.89
C HIS A 865 1.42 -34.45 12.55
N LEU A 866 0.52 -33.46 12.72
CA LEU A 866 -0.80 -33.69 13.36
C LEU A 866 -1.65 -34.74 12.65
N TYR A 867 -1.61 -34.80 11.31
CA TYR A 867 -2.40 -35.76 10.54
C TYR A 867 -2.02 -37.22 10.81
N GLU A 868 -0.82 -37.49 11.35
CA GLU A 868 -0.42 -38.86 11.75
C GLU A 868 -1.30 -39.39 12.89
N LEU A 869 -1.84 -38.51 13.74
CA LEU A 869 -2.76 -38.87 14.83
C LEU A 869 -4.10 -39.41 14.32
N ILE A 870 -4.45 -39.12 13.06
CA ILE A 870 -5.70 -39.54 12.41
C ILE A 870 -5.43 -40.44 11.20
N ALA A 871 -4.28 -41.13 11.15
CA ALA A 871 -3.91 -41.98 10.02
C ALA A 871 -4.99 -43.04 9.67
N ASP A 872 -5.67 -43.57 10.70
CA ASP A 872 -6.73 -44.57 10.56
C ASP A 872 -8.15 -43.99 10.74
N ILE A 873 -8.29 -42.67 10.97
CA ILE A 873 -9.57 -42.01 11.23
C ILE A 873 -9.87 -41.00 10.13
N HIS A 874 -11.01 -41.16 9.46
CA HIS A 874 -11.40 -40.29 8.36
C HIS A 874 -12.85 -39.81 8.52
N VAL A 875 -13.08 -38.54 8.19
CA VAL A 875 -14.42 -37.94 8.16
C VAL A 875 -14.66 -37.33 6.79
N VAL A 876 -15.73 -37.78 6.12
CA VAL A 876 -16.29 -37.13 4.93
C VAL A 876 -17.38 -36.17 5.41
N PRO A 877 -17.22 -34.83 5.28
CA PRO A 877 -18.06 -33.86 5.96
C PRO A 877 -19.37 -33.52 5.23
N ASP A 878 -19.79 -34.31 4.23
CA ASP A 878 -21.03 -34.12 3.46
C ASP A 878 -22.31 -34.48 4.27
N PHE A 879 -22.37 -34.08 5.54
CA PHE A 879 -23.53 -34.28 6.43
C PHE A 879 -24.81 -33.63 5.89
N HIS A 880 -24.65 -32.65 5.01
CA HIS A 880 -25.73 -31.90 4.37
C HIS A 880 -25.65 -31.97 2.84
N GLY A 881 -25.28 -33.15 2.31
CA GLY A 881 -25.04 -33.33 0.88
C GLY A 881 -23.74 -32.66 0.41
N ASN A 882 -23.41 -32.86 -0.88
CA ASN A 882 -22.27 -32.20 -1.50
C ASN A 882 -22.75 -31.18 -2.53
N ARG A 883 -22.48 -29.90 -2.27
CA ARG A 883 -22.76 -28.82 -3.22
C ARG A 883 -21.75 -28.81 -4.36
N SER A 884 -20.46 -28.79 -4.05
CA SER A 884 -19.39 -28.78 -5.05
C SER A 884 -18.25 -29.75 -4.72
N PRO A 885 -17.63 -30.38 -5.73
CA PRO A 885 -17.99 -30.33 -7.15
C PRO A 885 -19.00 -31.41 -7.58
N LEU A 886 -19.49 -32.26 -6.67
CA LEU A 886 -20.34 -33.41 -7.06
C LEU A 886 -21.79 -33.02 -7.35
N ALA A 887 -22.27 -31.90 -6.79
CA ALA A 887 -23.63 -31.41 -6.93
C ALA A 887 -24.71 -32.46 -6.65
N ASP A 888 -24.51 -33.24 -5.58
CA ASP A 888 -25.46 -34.26 -5.12
C ASP A 888 -25.94 -33.95 -3.68
N PRO A 889 -27.15 -33.40 -3.52
CA PRO A 889 -27.72 -33.10 -2.20
C PRO A 889 -28.09 -34.37 -1.40
N LYS A 890 -28.06 -35.56 -2.01
CA LYS A 890 -28.43 -36.83 -1.35
C LYS A 890 -27.27 -37.47 -0.60
N LEU A 891 -26.03 -37.02 -0.84
CA LEU A 891 -24.85 -37.52 -0.12
C LEU A 891 -24.96 -37.28 1.39
N LYS A 892 -24.26 -38.11 2.15
CA LYS A 892 -24.29 -38.14 3.62
C LYS A 892 -22.86 -38.23 4.16
N GLY A 893 -22.66 -37.67 5.35
CA GLY A 893 -21.38 -37.72 6.03
C GLY A 893 -21.01 -39.15 6.45
N VAL A 894 -19.71 -39.44 6.47
CA VAL A 894 -19.15 -40.76 6.80
C VAL A 894 -18.03 -40.58 7.82
N ILE A 895 -18.02 -41.41 8.86
CA ILE A 895 -16.93 -41.51 9.83
C ILE A 895 -16.37 -42.94 9.76
N VAL A 896 -15.07 -43.07 9.51
CA VAL A 896 -14.33 -44.34 9.43
C VAL A 896 -13.22 -44.34 10.47
N GLY A 897 -12.89 -45.51 11.03
CA GLY A 897 -11.77 -45.66 11.96
C GLY A 897 -12.14 -45.71 13.44
N LEU A 898 -13.43 -45.81 13.77
CA LEU A 898 -13.88 -45.86 15.18
C LEU A 898 -13.45 -47.17 15.87
N SER A 899 -13.11 -47.06 17.15
CA SER A 899 -12.70 -48.20 17.99
C SER A 899 -13.48 -48.23 19.31
N LEU A 900 -13.43 -49.35 20.05
CA LEU A 900 -14.08 -49.46 21.37
C LEU A 900 -13.21 -48.85 22.49
N THR A 901 -12.72 -47.63 22.30
CA THR A 901 -11.88 -46.94 23.29
C THR A 901 -12.69 -46.44 24.49
N SER A 902 -12.09 -46.45 25.67
CA SER A 902 -12.66 -45.80 26.86
C SER A 902 -12.30 -44.31 26.98
N GLU A 903 -11.38 -43.81 26.15
CA GLU A 903 -10.89 -42.44 26.19
C GLU A 903 -11.70 -41.50 25.29
N LEU A 904 -12.97 -41.31 25.63
CA LEU A 904 -13.93 -40.56 24.80
C LEU A 904 -13.52 -39.10 24.53
N ALA A 905 -12.78 -38.45 25.44
CA ALA A 905 -12.30 -37.09 25.23
C ALA A 905 -11.22 -37.03 24.13
N THR A 906 -10.30 -37.99 24.12
CA THR A 906 -9.25 -38.14 23.10
C THR A 906 -9.86 -38.52 21.75
N GLU A 907 -10.80 -39.47 21.71
CA GLU A 907 -11.49 -39.84 20.45
C GLU A 907 -12.24 -38.66 19.84
N CYS A 908 -12.96 -37.87 20.65
CA CYS A 908 -13.62 -36.63 20.22
C CYS A 908 -12.62 -35.64 19.59
N LEU A 909 -11.44 -35.52 20.21
CA LEU A 909 -10.38 -34.64 19.75
C LEU A 909 -9.83 -35.05 18.37
N LEU A 910 -9.64 -36.35 18.16
CA LEU A 910 -9.21 -36.92 16.88
C LEU A 910 -10.29 -36.77 15.80
N LEU A 911 -11.56 -36.98 16.13
CA LEU A 911 -12.67 -36.76 15.20
C LEU A 911 -12.81 -35.29 14.79
N TYR A 912 -12.60 -34.36 15.71
CA TYR A 912 -12.52 -32.93 15.39
C TYR A 912 -11.39 -32.64 14.39
N LEU A 913 -10.18 -33.16 14.62
CA LEU A 913 -9.05 -33.04 13.67
C LEU A 913 -9.36 -33.68 12.32
N ALA A 914 -9.95 -34.87 12.30
CA ALA A 914 -10.34 -35.57 11.08
C ALA A 914 -11.42 -34.81 10.30
N THR A 915 -12.34 -34.12 11.00
CA THR A 915 -13.36 -33.28 10.36
C THR A 915 -12.76 -32.04 9.72
N LEU A 916 -11.85 -31.34 10.42
CA LEU A 916 -11.10 -30.21 9.84
C LEU A 916 -10.31 -30.64 8.59
N THR A 917 -9.67 -31.81 8.66
CA THR A 917 -8.92 -32.39 7.54
C THR A 917 -9.85 -32.76 6.38
N GLY A 918 -11.00 -33.35 6.66
CA GLY A 918 -12.03 -33.66 5.66
C GLY A 918 -12.54 -32.42 4.94
N LEU A 919 -12.74 -31.30 5.65
CA LEU A 919 -13.12 -30.02 5.05
C LEU A 919 -12.02 -29.47 4.13
N ALA A 920 -10.77 -29.53 4.57
CA ALA A 920 -9.62 -29.10 3.77
C ALA A 920 -9.45 -29.95 2.49
N LEU A 921 -9.66 -31.27 2.58
CA LEU A 921 -9.66 -32.17 1.43
C LEU A 921 -10.85 -31.92 0.50
N GLY A 922 -12.03 -31.59 1.04
CA GLY A 922 -13.17 -31.14 0.23
C GLY A 922 -12.88 -29.86 -0.55
N THR A 923 -12.20 -28.88 0.08
CA THR A 923 -11.70 -27.69 -0.62
C THR A 923 -10.72 -28.07 -1.72
N ARG A 924 -9.78 -28.98 -1.46
CA ARG A 924 -8.86 -29.49 -2.49
C ARG A 924 -9.61 -30.11 -3.66
N GLN A 925 -10.66 -30.89 -3.42
CA GLN A 925 -11.48 -31.49 -4.46
C GLN A 925 -12.15 -30.44 -5.35
N ILE A 926 -12.64 -29.34 -4.77
CA ILE A 926 -13.19 -28.20 -5.52
C ILE A 926 -12.10 -27.55 -6.39
N LEU A 927 -10.90 -27.32 -5.83
CA LEU A 927 -9.78 -26.74 -6.57
C LEU A 927 -9.30 -27.63 -7.72
N GLU A 928 -9.29 -28.95 -7.54
CA GLU A 928 -8.95 -29.90 -8.60
C GLU A 928 -9.98 -29.84 -9.74
N ALA A 929 -11.28 -29.79 -9.42
CA ALA A 929 -12.33 -29.62 -10.42
C ALA A 929 -12.23 -28.27 -11.17
N MET A 930 -11.91 -27.19 -10.45
CA MET A 930 -11.66 -25.87 -11.06
C MET A 930 -10.44 -25.90 -11.99
N ARG A 931 -9.34 -26.54 -11.57
CA ARG A 931 -8.12 -26.70 -12.36
C ARG A 931 -8.35 -27.43 -13.67
N ASP A 932 -9.12 -28.50 -13.64
CA ASP A 932 -9.44 -29.30 -14.82
C ASP A 932 -10.28 -28.52 -15.86
N ASN A 933 -10.81 -27.35 -15.48
CA ASN A 933 -11.65 -26.49 -16.30
C ASN A 933 -11.06 -25.07 -16.49
N GLY A 934 -9.74 -24.90 -16.33
CA GLY A 934 -9.02 -23.68 -16.73
C GLY A 934 -8.68 -22.69 -15.62
N TYR A 935 -9.03 -22.98 -14.36
CA TYR A 935 -8.70 -22.12 -13.22
C TYR A 935 -7.37 -22.53 -12.58
N ILE A 936 -6.39 -21.62 -12.52
CA ILE A 936 -5.09 -21.91 -11.89
C ILE A 936 -5.02 -21.21 -10.54
N ILE A 937 -5.57 -21.83 -9.50
CA ILE A 937 -5.54 -21.25 -8.15
C ILE A 937 -4.21 -21.59 -7.47
N ARG A 938 -3.55 -20.57 -6.92
CA ARG A 938 -2.30 -20.68 -6.15
C ARG A 938 -2.42 -20.16 -4.73
N GLU A 939 -3.47 -19.40 -4.45
CA GLU A 939 -3.66 -18.69 -3.21
C GLU A 939 -5.13 -18.70 -2.80
N ILE A 940 -5.36 -18.87 -1.49
CA ILE A 940 -6.68 -18.88 -0.87
C ILE A 940 -6.72 -17.75 0.16
N CYS A 941 -7.53 -16.73 -0.08
CA CYS A 941 -7.85 -15.70 0.91
C CYS A 941 -9.03 -16.14 1.75
N VAL A 942 -8.85 -16.32 3.05
CA VAL A 942 -9.89 -16.83 3.95
C VAL A 942 -10.46 -15.70 4.81
N CYS A 943 -11.78 -15.60 4.89
CA CYS A 943 -12.47 -14.76 5.87
C CYS A 943 -13.68 -15.48 6.47
N GLY A 944 -14.41 -14.82 7.38
CA GLY A 944 -15.49 -15.43 8.15
C GLY A 944 -15.01 -16.11 9.44
N GLY A 945 -15.94 -16.63 10.25
CA GLY A 945 -15.66 -17.10 11.61
C GLY A 945 -14.63 -18.22 11.71
N LEU A 946 -14.54 -19.11 10.71
CA LEU A 946 -13.55 -20.20 10.71
C LEU A 946 -12.12 -19.72 10.47
N SER A 947 -11.93 -18.48 9.99
CA SER A 947 -10.61 -17.88 9.79
C SER A 947 -9.85 -17.69 11.12
N GLN A 948 -10.57 -17.63 12.25
CA GLN A 948 -9.97 -17.52 13.59
C GLN A 948 -9.31 -18.83 14.05
N ASN A 949 -9.65 -19.96 13.42
CA ASN A 949 -9.08 -21.25 13.77
C ASN A 949 -7.77 -21.50 12.99
N LYS A 950 -6.62 -21.23 13.62
CA LYS A 950 -5.30 -21.41 13.01
C LYS A 950 -5.06 -22.82 12.46
N LEU A 951 -5.61 -23.85 13.12
CA LEU A 951 -5.47 -25.22 12.65
C LEU A 951 -6.28 -25.47 11.36
N TYR A 952 -7.48 -24.89 11.27
CA TYR A 952 -8.27 -24.92 10.02
C TYR A 952 -7.47 -24.32 8.85
N LEU A 953 -6.86 -23.14 9.06
CA LEU A 953 -6.05 -22.48 8.03
C LEU A 953 -4.83 -23.31 7.61
N GLN A 954 -4.09 -23.85 8.57
CA GLN A 954 -2.90 -24.65 8.29
C GLN A 954 -3.25 -25.93 7.52
N LEU A 955 -4.31 -26.64 7.92
CA LEU A 955 -4.77 -27.84 7.22
C LEU A 955 -5.24 -27.54 5.80
N HIS A 956 -5.86 -26.37 5.57
CA HIS A 956 -6.19 -25.93 4.21
C HIS A 956 -4.94 -25.69 3.36
N ALA A 957 -3.92 -25.02 3.91
CA ALA A 957 -2.64 -24.83 3.22
C ALA A 957 -1.98 -26.18 2.89
N ASP A 958 -1.91 -27.09 3.87
CA ASP A 958 -1.28 -28.41 3.73
C ASP A 958 -2.00 -29.29 2.70
N ALA A 959 -3.33 -29.37 2.78
CA ALA A 959 -4.13 -30.23 1.91
C ALA A 959 -4.16 -29.75 0.46
N THR A 960 -4.24 -28.43 0.25
CA THR A 960 -4.41 -27.82 -1.07
C THR A 960 -3.08 -27.49 -1.76
N GLY A 961 -1.99 -27.35 -0.99
CA GLY A 961 -0.72 -26.83 -1.48
C GLY A 961 -0.76 -25.34 -1.88
N CYS A 962 -1.85 -24.64 -1.57
CA CYS A 962 -2.00 -23.21 -1.84
C CYS A 962 -1.48 -22.39 -0.67
N ARG A 963 -1.05 -21.15 -0.95
CA ARG A 963 -0.82 -20.16 0.12
C ARG A 963 -2.16 -19.76 0.73
N VAL A 964 -2.24 -19.70 2.05
CA VAL A 964 -3.44 -19.22 2.75
C VAL A 964 -3.18 -17.83 3.31
N ARG A 965 -4.07 -16.88 3.02
CA ARG A 965 -4.00 -15.48 3.48
C ARG A 965 -5.22 -15.10 4.31
N LEU A 966 -5.01 -14.14 5.20
CA LEU A 966 -6.06 -13.48 5.95
C LEU A 966 -6.09 -11.99 5.60
N PRO A 967 -7.27 -11.37 5.51
CA PRO A 967 -7.40 -9.92 5.39
C PRO A 967 -6.90 -9.24 6.66
N ARG A 968 -6.37 -8.01 6.53
CA ARG A 968 -5.88 -7.21 7.67
C ARG A 968 -7.00 -6.87 8.65
N GLU A 969 -8.14 -6.43 8.13
CA GLU A 969 -9.35 -6.24 8.90
C GLU A 969 -10.10 -7.58 9.00
N ALA A 970 -10.45 -7.99 10.22
CA ALA A 970 -11.09 -9.28 10.45
C ALA A 970 -12.50 -9.38 9.82
N ASP A 971 -13.22 -8.25 9.75
CA ASP A 971 -14.56 -8.18 9.18
C ASP A 971 -14.54 -7.83 7.68
N ALA A 972 -13.95 -8.72 6.88
CA ALA A 972 -13.82 -8.50 5.43
C ALA A 972 -15.17 -8.24 4.73
N VAL A 973 -16.27 -8.83 5.20
CA VAL A 973 -17.61 -8.58 4.65
C VAL A 973 -18.00 -7.10 4.78
N LEU A 974 -17.88 -6.53 5.99
CA LEU A 974 -18.16 -5.11 6.23
C LEU A 974 -17.25 -4.19 5.43
N VAL A 975 -15.96 -4.53 5.31
CA VAL A 975 -15.03 -3.77 4.46
C VAL A 975 -15.45 -3.81 2.99
N GLY A 976 -15.77 -4.99 2.47
CA GLY A 976 -16.24 -5.16 1.09
C GLY A 976 -17.53 -4.40 0.80
N THR A 977 -18.43 -4.33 1.78
CA THR A 977 -19.65 -3.53 1.71
C THR A 977 -19.34 -2.04 1.75
N ALA A 978 -18.42 -1.60 2.61
CA ALA A 978 -17.95 -0.21 2.63
C ALA A 978 -17.34 0.22 1.29
N VAL A 979 -16.60 -0.69 0.63
CA VAL A 979 -16.06 -0.45 -0.73
C VAL A 979 -17.17 -0.07 -1.71
N MET A 980 -18.32 -0.77 -1.68
CA MET A 980 -19.46 -0.44 -2.54
C MET A 980 -20.00 0.96 -2.25
N GLY A 981 -20.11 1.34 -0.97
CA GLY A 981 -20.53 2.68 -0.56
C GLY A 981 -19.56 3.77 -1.03
N ALA A 982 -18.25 3.52 -0.91
CA ALA A 982 -17.21 4.46 -1.35
C ALA A 982 -17.23 4.68 -2.88
N VAL A 983 -17.45 3.63 -3.66
CA VAL A 983 -17.61 3.72 -5.12
C VAL A 983 -18.86 4.53 -5.48
N ALA A 984 -19.99 4.28 -4.81
CA ALA A 984 -21.24 5.01 -5.05
C ALA A 984 -21.14 6.50 -4.69
N ALA A 985 -20.35 6.85 -3.67
CA ALA A 985 -20.09 8.23 -3.25
C ALA A 985 -19.24 9.05 -4.25
N GLY A 986 -18.67 8.40 -5.26
CA GLY A 986 -17.74 9.01 -6.22
C GLY A 986 -16.32 9.19 -5.67
N GLY A 987 -16.02 8.64 -4.49
CA GLY A 987 -14.73 8.78 -3.82
C GLY A 987 -13.64 7.85 -4.36
N ILE A 988 -14.00 6.73 -5.00
CA ILE A 988 -13.06 5.71 -5.50
C ILE A 988 -13.59 5.15 -6.83
N ARG A 989 -12.76 5.07 -7.88
CA ARG A 989 -13.09 4.27 -9.08
C ARG A 989 -12.90 2.79 -8.74
N ALA A 990 -13.88 1.94 -9.06
CA ALA A 990 -13.90 0.48 -8.75
C ALA A 990 -12.66 -0.33 -9.18
N ARG A 991 -11.71 0.27 -9.91
CA ARG A 991 -10.48 -0.33 -10.44
C ARG A 991 -9.24 -0.16 -9.54
N HIS A 992 -9.32 0.56 -8.41
CA HIS A 992 -8.15 1.00 -7.63
C HIS A 992 -8.04 0.45 -6.19
N TYR A 993 -8.47 -0.79 -5.91
CA TYR A 993 -8.13 -1.41 -4.62
C TYR A 993 -6.75 -2.08 -4.68
N ASN A 994 -5.71 -1.29 -4.36
CA ASN A 994 -4.39 -1.74 -3.92
C ASN A 994 -4.33 -1.61 -2.39
N CYS A 995 -3.84 -2.62 -1.68
CA CYS A 995 -3.35 -2.42 -0.30
C CYS A 995 -1.98 -3.09 -0.13
N ASP A 996 -1.37 -2.87 1.03
CA ASP A 996 -0.05 -3.35 1.42
C ASP A 996 -0.06 -4.63 2.28
N GLN A 997 1.06 -5.35 2.26
CA GLN A 997 1.32 -6.58 3.02
C GLN A 997 1.52 -6.31 4.52
N VAL A 998 1.15 -7.27 5.39
CA VAL A 998 1.79 -7.47 6.71
C VAL A 998 1.76 -8.98 7.04
N PRO A 999 2.63 -9.47 7.93
CA PRO A 999 3.93 -10.11 7.72
C PRO A 999 3.90 -11.59 7.31
#